data_AF-A0A4U3A2Z0-F1
#
_entry.id   AF-A0A4U3A2Z0-F1
#
_cell.length_a   1.000
_cell.length_b   1.000
_cell.length_c   1.000
_cell.angle_alpha   90.00
_cell.angle_beta   90.00
_cell.angle_gamma   90.00
#
_symmetry.space_group_name_H-M   'P 1'
#
loop_
_entity.id
_entity.type
_entity.pdbx_description
1 polymer ?
#
loop_
_entity_poly.entity_id
_entity_poly.type
_entity_poly.pdbx_seq_one_letter_code
_entity_poly.pdbx_strand_id
1 'polypeptide(L)'
;KKDSNLSLEERQLTLIPSLENETVRSARWLGFIKPKTTDEYIFSTPFNHEMLIQIGNQIVNLGRKITLEKDKVYPIRIESKFEGNANNIITCELYWSYSGKKEIITQGCLLVPDLKNTEDYPQTSLFGDVADDNQDSDKDYIPDDWEINGYTYIGASVVAWSDDYEGTYTKYVSNPYQMHTVADPYTDLEKVSGQIDRAISREAWNPLVAAYPVVGVGMEELILSSTENFTTTENHTTASSKTESNTEGASFDGGASQKDGLFGGITGNYSHTTSTTNSTEDSSGTTTQINKGDSGYLNANVRYYNAGSAPIYQVTPTTNFVLDGATINTITVPYSNIGDSLVPNSTYPAAEQHAIALTTIDGSTPITINYDELTKLQQGENLILETTQTAGLYGTYQDGNFVILDTNDWDPIVEQIKACSASFILDTGSEVLERAVAAKDYTNPNDFTPEATVGDAIYLAFGATKEDNLIYYKDTPIYESAVELVYDENTASDIQEQLDNSDSKSVYEMKIKPGMNILIKCPEIFDDANGASSNSAFSWTHVTTGQAGVEGTGYSVNSTSTTYGTWNLNLEQDTRYILSMYVKTSDNNEHQIKLGVGNGDISTYTLIQNYTVNNEWQRIEFEFNPAIDISKFKGVALQSIDGSTIYFDDIAITKLNPQITEESIQEAHTVQSWNEVPYYDTGDYTLNGVFLHVEPDIVCDYKLVANDEDEGTQPGYPRDTNGNVQVNFTEYGGEGFFPNTHIQVYAVYPELDPVLVAEWLPDDSSSLKVNPLSNE
;
A
#
# COMPACT_ATOMS: atom_id res chain seq x y z
N LYS A 1 11.79 -20.56 -32.88
CA LYS A 1 12.60 -20.19 -34.08
C LYS A 1 11.67 -19.71 -35.19
N LYS A 2 12.14 -18.85 -36.12
CA LYS A 2 11.29 -18.28 -37.19
C LYS A 2 11.15 -19.21 -38.40
N ASP A 3 12.06 -20.14 -38.62
CA ASP A 3 11.97 -21.17 -39.65
C ASP A 3 12.49 -22.50 -39.08
N SER A 4 12.56 -23.53 -39.90
CA SER A 4 13.12 -24.82 -39.50
C SER A 4 14.65 -24.89 -39.60
N ASN A 5 15.34 -23.74 -39.58
CA ASN A 5 16.71 -23.68 -39.11
C ASN A 5 16.70 -23.67 -37.58
N LEU A 6 16.83 -24.85 -37.02
CA LEU A 6 16.75 -25.14 -35.60
C LEU A 6 18.11 -25.01 -34.91
N SER A 7 19.15 -24.58 -35.63
CA SER A 7 20.50 -24.45 -35.12
C SER A 7 20.56 -23.54 -33.90
N LEU A 8 21.29 -23.95 -32.86
CA LEU A 8 21.64 -23.07 -31.74
C LEU A 8 22.95 -22.38 -32.13
N GLU A 9 22.87 -21.08 -32.37
CA GLU A 9 24.04 -20.29 -32.75
C GLU A 9 24.92 -20.05 -31.52
N GLU A 10 26.25 -20.07 -31.72
CA GLU A 10 27.23 -19.75 -30.67
C GLU A 10 26.86 -18.47 -29.93
N ARG A 11 26.45 -17.44 -30.68
CA ARG A 11 26.04 -16.14 -30.14
C ARG A 11 24.91 -16.23 -29.12
N GLN A 12 23.98 -17.18 -29.27
CA GLN A 12 22.87 -17.35 -28.32
C GLN A 12 23.35 -18.04 -27.03
N LEU A 13 24.26 -19.00 -27.15
CA LEU A 13 24.82 -19.72 -26.01
C LEU A 13 25.85 -18.89 -25.24
N THR A 14 26.67 -18.09 -25.94
CA THR A 14 27.62 -17.15 -25.30
C THR A 14 26.95 -16.02 -24.54
N LEU A 15 25.65 -15.78 -24.76
CA LEU A 15 24.88 -14.81 -23.98
C LEU A 15 24.46 -15.37 -22.61
N ILE A 16 24.56 -16.69 -22.41
CA ILE A 16 24.19 -17.38 -21.16
C ILE A 16 25.50 -17.89 -20.53
N PRO A 17 26.07 -17.16 -19.54
CA PRO A 17 27.39 -17.47 -18.99
C PRO A 17 27.56 -18.91 -18.52
N SER A 18 26.54 -19.50 -17.86
CA SER A 18 26.61 -20.87 -17.34
C SER A 18 26.73 -21.94 -18.43
N LEU A 19 26.38 -21.60 -19.68
CA LEU A 19 26.39 -22.52 -20.82
C LEU A 19 27.61 -22.33 -21.72
N GLU A 20 28.52 -21.38 -21.42
CA GLU A 20 29.68 -21.07 -22.27
C GLU A 20 30.64 -22.27 -22.44
N ASN A 21 30.72 -23.16 -21.44
CA ASN A 21 31.59 -24.34 -21.47
C ASN A 21 30.83 -25.67 -21.45
N GLU A 22 29.49 -25.63 -21.54
CA GLU A 22 28.65 -26.81 -21.45
C GLU A 22 28.42 -27.45 -22.82
N THR A 23 28.42 -28.80 -22.84
CA THR A 23 28.13 -29.54 -24.07
C THR A 23 26.65 -29.87 -24.16
N VAL A 24 25.95 -29.30 -25.14
CA VAL A 24 24.56 -29.66 -25.39
C VAL A 24 24.48 -31.03 -26.08
N ARG A 25 23.92 -32.02 -25.39
CA ARG A 25 23.83 -33.42 -25.85
C ARG A 25 22.51 -33.76 -26.54
N SER A 26 21.48 -32.95 -26.34
CA SER A 26 20.18 -33.11 -26.95
C SER A 26 19.42 -31.80 -27.00
N ALA A 27 18.45 -31.70 -27.90
CA ALA A 27 17.54 -30.57 -27.97
C ALA A 27 16.14 -31.02 -28.39
N ARG A 28 15.14 -30.28 -27.91
CA ARG A 28 13.73 -30.44 -28.24
C ARG A 28 13.19 -29.11 -28.78
N TRP A 29 12.36 -29.20 -29.81
CA TRP A 29 11.58 -28.07 -30.33
C TRP A 29 10.10 -28.45 -30.37
N LEU A 30 9.28 -27.53 -29.87
CA LEU A 30 7.82 -27.63 -29.83
C LEU A 30 7.20 -26.48 -30.63
N GLY A 31 6.05 -26.72 -31.25
CA GLY A 31 5.32 -25.72 -32.02
C GLY A 31 4.21 -26.34 -32.85
N PHE A 32 3.78 -25.61 -33.87
CA PHE A 32 2.80 -26.11 -34.83
C PHE A 32 3.29 -25.93 -36.27
N ILE A 33 2.82 -26.80 -37.15
CA ILE A 33 3.05 -26.73 -38.59
C ILE A 33 1.73 -26.57 -39.34
N LYS A 34 1.68 -25.58 -40.24
CA LYS A 34 0.53 -25.26 -41.09
C LYS A 34 0.98 -25.25 -42.57
N PRO A 35 0.75 -26.32 -43.33
CA PRO A 35 1.20 -26.41 -44.71
C PRO A 35 0.34 -25.53 -45.63
N LYS A 36 0.97 -24.96 -46.66
CA LYS A 36 0.27 -24.10 -47.64
C LYS A 36 -0.43 -24.88 -48.76
N THR A 37 -0.15 -26.19 -48.88
CA THR A 37 -0.67 -27.07 -49.94
C THR A 37 -0.94 -28.45 -49.36
N THR A 38 -2.01 -29.12 -49.83
CA THR A 38 -2.26 -30.53 -49.50
C THR A 38 -1.35 -31.41 -50.35
N ASP A 39 -0.45 -32.18 -49.72
CA ASP A 39 0.50 -33.05 -50.42
C ASP A 39 1.09 -34.15 -49.50
N GLU A 40 1.86 -35.07 -50.07
CA GLU A 40 2.77 -35.95 -49.35
C GLU A 40 4.09 -35.23 -49.08
N TYR A 41 4.38 -34.98 -47.81
CA TYR A 41 5.61 -34.36 -47.33
C TYR A 41 6.60 -35.42 -46.86
N ILE A 42 7.89 -35.21 -47.14
CA ILE A 42 8.99 -36.02 -46.62
C ILE A 42 9.94 -35.10 -45.84
N PHE A 43 10.16 -35.41 -44.57
CA PHE A 43 11.09 -34.68 -43.72
C PHE A 43 12.51 -35.24 -43.82
N SER A 44 13.51 -34.37 -43.86
CA SER A 44 14.93 -34.74 -43.95
C SER A 44 15.82 -33.69 -43.28
N THR A 45 16.97 -34.11 -42.77
CA THR A 45 18.02 -33.22 -42.24
C THR A 45 19.33 -33.51 -42.99
N PRO A 46 20.20 -32.50 -43.23
CA PRO A 46 21.50 -32.73 -43.86
C PRO A 46 22.57 -33.25 -42.88
N PHE A 47 22.28 -33.29 -41.57
CA PHE A 47 23.22 -33.66 -40.53
C PHE A 47 23.02 -35.10 -40.05
N ASN A 48 24.09 -35.73 -39.56
CA ASN A 48 24.08 -37.11 -39.04
C ASN A 48 23.74 -37.17 -37.54
N HIS A 49 22.85 -36.33 -37.04
CA HIS A 49 22.33 -36.46 -35.67
C HIS A 49 21.08 -37.34 -35.66
N GLU A 50 20.89 -38.13 -34.60
CA GLU A 50 19.64 -38.86 -34.42
C GLU A 50 18.51 -37.85 -34.20
N MET A 51 17.49 -37.85 -35.07
CA MET A 51 16.36 -36.93 -35.00
C MET A 51 15.05 -37.68 -35.19
N LEU A 52 14.12 -37.43 -34.27
CA LEU A 52 12.74 -37.94 -34.31
C LEU A 52 11.78 -36.76 -34.40
N ILE A 53 10.74 -36.93 -35.22
CA ILE A 53 9.71 -35.91 -35.44
C ILE A 53 8.37 -36.56 -35.13
N GLN A 54 7.51 -35.84 -34.42
CA GLN A 54 6.11 -36.20 -34.22
C GLN A 54 5.24 -35.08 -34.77
N ILE A 55 4.23 -35.43 -35.58
CA ILE A 55 3.24 -34.50 -36.13
C ILE A 55 1.85 -35.02 -35.77
N GLY A 56 1.09 -34.25 -35.00
CA GLY A 56 -0.09 -34.78 -34.32
C GLY A 56 0.31 -35.97 -33.43
N ASN A 57 -0.43 -37.07 -33.55
CA ASN A 57 -0.16 -38.29 -32.77
C ASN A 57 0.73 -39.30 -33.53
N GLN A 58 1.39 -38.89 -34.62
CA GLN A 58 2.17 -39.78 -35.48
C GLN A 58 3.66 -39.45 -35.42
N ILE A 59 4.49 -40.45 -35.07
CA ILE A 59 5.94 -40.37 -35.21
C ILE A 59 6.32 -40.54 -36.68
N VAL A 60 7.00 -39.53 -37.22
CA VAL A 60 7.46 -39.46 -38.60
C VAL A 60 8.97 -39.68 -38.64
N ASN A 61 9.39 -40.84 -39.13
CA ASN A 61 10.80 -41.10 -39.38
C ASN A 61 11.28 -40.29 -40.59
N LEU A 62 12.50 -39.75 -40.50
CA LEU A 62 13.15 -39.07 -41.62
C LEU A 62 13.14 -39.93 -42.89
N GLY A 63 12.87 -39.31 -44.04
CA GLY A 63 12.76 -39.99 -45.33
C GLY A 63 11.44 -40.74 -45.58
N ARG A 64 10.52 -40.79 -44.61
CA ARG A 64 9.16 -41.33 -44.79
C ARG A 64 8.17 -40.23 -45.16
N LYS A 65 7.13 -40.63 -45.90
CA LYS A 65 6.05 -39.75 -46.37
C LYS A 65 4.98 -39.60 -45.29
N ILE A 66 4.46 -38.39 -45.13
CA ILE A 66 3.25 -38.07 -44.36
C ILE A 66 2.36 -37.12 -45.16
N THR A 67 1.05 -37.32 -45.13
CA THR A 67 0.08 -36.45 -45.81
C THR A 67 -0.31 -35.31 -44.88
N LEU A 68 -0.12 -34.06 -45.33
CA LEU A 68 -0.58 -32.87 -44.60
C LEU A 68 -1.59 -32.10 -45.46
N GLU A 69 -2.66 -31.62 -44.85
CA GLU A 69 -3.74 -30.88 -45.52
C GLU A 69 -3.50 -29.37 -45.46
N LYS A 70 -3.72 -28.69 -46.58
CA LYS A 70 -3.60 -27.24 -46.69
C LYS A 70 -4.35 -26.52 -45.56
N ASP A 71 -3.70 -25.54 -44.97
CA ASP A 71 -4.20 -24.64 -43.91
C ASP A 71 -4.60 -25.32 -42.59
N LYS A 72 -4.44 -26.64 -42.48
CA LYS A 72 -4.66 -27.37 -41.23
C LYS A 72 -3.45 -27.21 -40.31
N VAL A 73 -3.71 -26.89 -39.05
CA VAL A 73 -2.67 -26.74 -38.02
C VAL A 73 -2.43 -28.09 -37.36
N TYR A 74 -1.18 -28.52 -37.31
CA TYR A 74 -0.76 -29.75 -36.64
C TYR A 74 0.28 -29.43 -35.58
N PRO A 75 0.19 -29.97 -34.35
CA PRO A 75 1.29 -29.87 -33.39
C PRO A 75 2.50 -30.61 -33.95
N ILE A 76 3.68 -30.04 -33.79
CA ILE A 76 4.95 -30.62 -34.20
C ILE A 76 5.92 -30.63 -33.02
N ARG A 77 6.51 -31.80 -32.79
CA ARG A 77 7.59 -32.01 -31.83
C ARG A 77 8.80 -32.59 -32.55
N ILE A 78 9.96 -32.02 -32.30
CA ILE A 78 11.22 -32.45 -32.90
C ILE A 78 12.21 -32.68 -31.75
N GLU A 79 12.84 -33.85 -31.71
CA GLU A 79 13.91 -34.14 -30.76
C GLU A 79 15.16 -34.59 -31.49
N SER A 80 16.32 -34.16 -31.02
CA SER A 80 17.59 -34.61 -31.56
C SER A 80 18.63 -34.89 -30.47
N LYS A 81 19.47 -35.90 -30.69
CA LYS A 81 20.66 -36.23 -29.89
C LYS A 81 21.92 -35.88 -30.68
N PHE A 82 22.88 -35.24 -30.01
CA PHE A 82 24.17 -34.82 -30.60
C PHE A 82 25.30 -35.68 -30.06
N GLU A 83 26.22 -36.10 -30.93
CA GLU A 83 27.43 -36.84 -30.50
C GLU A 83 28.40 -35.89 -29.77
N GLY A 84 28.90 -36.32 -28.61
CA GLY A 84 29.51 -35.48 -27.57
C GLY A 84 30.90 -34.87 -27.85
N ASN A 85 31.11 -34.24 -29.01
CA ASN A 85 32.29 -33.43 -29.31
C ASN A 85 31.99 -32.19 -30.17
N ALA A 86 30.72 -31.78 -30.29
CA ALA A 86 30.40 -30.52 -30.93
C ALA A 86 30.80 -29.38 -29.99
N ASN A 87 31.73 -28.53 -30.43
CA ASN A 87 31.87 -27.16 -29.92
C ASN A 87 30.48 -26.50 -29.84
N ASN A 88 30.34 -25.41 -29.07
CA ASN A 88 29.11 -24.63 -28.76
C ASN A 88 28.19 -24.20 -29.93
N ILE A 89 28.33 -24.77 -31.13
CA ILE A 89 27.48 -24.60 -32.30
C ILE A 89 26.76 -25.92 -32.58
N ILE A 90 25.47 -25.97 -32.24
CA ILE A 90 24.59 -27.02 -32.75
C ILE A 90 24.03 -26.55 -34.08
N THR A 91 24.49 -27.15 -35.17
CA THR A 91 23.83 -27.01 -36.47
C THR A 91 22.71 -28.04 -36.57
N CYS A 92 21.47 -27.57 -36.67
CA CYS A 92 20.28 -28.41 -36.81
C CYS A 92 19.35 -27.76 -37.84
N GLU A 93 19.15 -28.42 -38.99
CA GLU A 93 18.23 -27.94 -40.02
C GLU A 93 17.26 -29.06 -40.37
N LEU A 94 15.98 -28.70 -40.45
CA LEU A 94 14.92 -29.59 -40.90
C LEU A 94 14.38 -29.09 -42.25
N TYR A 95 14.40 -29.97 -43.24
CA TYR A 95 13.83 -29.74 -44.56
C TYR A 95 12.58 -30.58 -44.72
N TRP A 96 11.62 -30.06 -45.47
CA TRP A 96 10.56 -30.87 -46.05
C TRP A 96 10.71 -30.93 -47.57
N SER A 97 10.19 -31.99 -48.18
CA SER A 97 10.03 -32.06 -49.62
C SER A 97 8.63 -32.52 -50.00
N TYR A 98 8.02 -31.81 -50.95
CA TYR A 98 6.68 -32.05 -51.47
C TYR A 98 6.66 -31.62 -52.94
N SER A 99 5.85 -32.27 -53.78
CA SER A 99 5.77 -31.95 -55.23
C SER A 99 7.12 -31.80 -55.95
N GLY A 100 8.16 -32.54 -55.53
CA GLY A 100 9.51 -32.48 -56.11
C GLY A 100 10.36 -31.27 -55.70
N LYS A 101 9.84 -30.38 -54.84
CA LYS A 101 10.58 -29.26 -54.24
C LYS A 101 11.11 -29.69 -52.86
N LYS A 102 12.36 -29.34 -52.53
CA LYS A 102 12.95 -29.49 -51.20
C LYS A 102 13.35 -28.12 -50.68
N GLU A 103 12.93 -27.76 -49.47
CA GLU A 103 13.22 -26.46 -48.87
C GLU A 103 13.19 -26.51 -47.34
N ILE A 104 13.76 -25.47 -46.71
CA ILE A 104 13.53 -25.16 -45.29
C ILE A 104 12.07 -24.72 -45.12
N ILE A 105 11.46 -25.15 -44.03
CA ILE A 105 10.09 -24.81 -43.66
C ILE A 105 10.08 -23.35 -43.21
N THR A 106 9.44 -22.50 -44.01
CA THR A 106 9.41 -21.04 -43.78
C THR A 106 8.55 -20.65 -42.59
N GLN A 107 8.77 -19.45 -42.03
CA GLN A 107 7.96 -18.85 -40.96
C GLN A 107 6.45 -18.89 -41.20
N GLY A 108 6.00 -18.68 -42.43
CA GLY A 108 4.56 -18.74 -42.74
C GLY A 108 3.93 -20.14 -42.64
N CYS A 109 4.71 -21.17 -42.31
CA CYS A 109 4.25 -22.55 -42.12
C CYS A 109 4.55 -23.08 -40.71
N LEU A 110 5.27 -22.34 -39.87
CA LEU A 110 5.57 -22.71 -38.48
C LEU A 110 4.93 -21.67 -37.57
N LEU A 111 4.14 -22.13 -36.62
CA LEU A 111 3.50 -21.27 -35.62
C LEU A 111 4.12 -21.57 -34.27
N VAL A 112 4.36 -20.52 -33.49
CA VAL A 112 4.73 -20.66 -32.09
C VAL A 112 3.57 -21.31 -31.33
N PRO A 113 3.86 -22.07 -30.26
CA PRO A 113 2.81 -22.56 -29.39
C PRO A 113 1.97 -21.40 -28.86
N ASP A 114 0.65 -21.56 -28.82
CA ASP A 114 -0.23 -20.69 -28.06
C ASP A 114 -0.17 -21.16 -26.61
N LEU A 115 0.51 -20.40 -25.74
CA LEU A 115 0.78 -20.81 -24.35
C LEU A 115 -0.52 -21.14 -23.59
N LYS A 116 -1.63 -20.47 -23.93
CA LYS A 116 -2.92 -20.60 -23.24
C LYS A 116 -3.77 -21.78 -23.76
N ASN A 117 -3.51 -22.25 -24.98
CA ASN A 117 -4.38 -23.23 -25.67
C ASN A 117 -3.65 -24.49 -26.17
N THR A 118 -2.36 -24.65 -25.87
CA THR A 118 -1.57 -25.81 -26.33
C THR A 118 -1.52 -26.88 -25.24
N GLU A 119 -2.21 -28.00 -25.44
CA GLU A 119 -2.35 -29.06 -24.42
C GLU A 119 -1.09 -29.90 -24.14
N ASP A 120 0.03 -29.75 -24.86
CA ASP A 120 1.12 -30.74 -24.82
C ASP A 120 2.52 -30.14 -24.59
N TYR A 121 2.98 -30.14 -23.33
CA TYR A 121 4.40 -30.33 -23.01
C TYR A 121 4.65 -31.83 -22.82
N PRO A 122 5.34 -32.50 -23.76
CA PRO A 122 5.45 -33.94 -23.73
C PRO A 122 6.43 -34.43 -22.65
N GLN A 123 5.90 -35.09 -21.62
CA GLN A 123 6.61 -35.60 -20.43
C GLN A 123 7.59 -36.77 -20.68
N THR A 124 7.70 -37.24 -21.92
CA THR A 124 8.54 -38.39 -22.27
C THR A 124 9.25 -38.15 -23.58
N SER A 125 10.57 -38.34 -23.63
CA SER A 125 11.33 -38.26 -24.89
C SER A 125 10.79 -39.22 -25.95
N LEU A 126 10.81 -38.79 -27.23
CA LEU A 126 10.56 -39.66 -28.39
C LEU A 126 11.55 -40.82 -28.47
N PHE A 127 12.72 -40.69 -27.83
CA PHE A 127 13.73 -41.75 -27.75
C PHE A 127 13.47 -42.77 -26.63
N GLY A 128 12.55 -42.52 -25.69
CA GLY A 128 12.14 -43.47 -24.65
C GLY A 128 13.15 -43.77 -23.53
N ASP A 129 14.36 -43.20 -23.58
CA ASP A 129 15.48 -43.58 -22.69
C ASP A 129 15.79 -42.59 -21.55
N VAL A 130 15.11 -41.44 -21.51
CA VAL A 130 15.44 -40.34 -20.59
C VAL A 130 14.16 -39.93 -19.86
N ALA A 131 14.16 -40.04 -18.53
CA ALA A 131 13.19 -39.35 -17.69
C ALA A 131 13.49 -37.85 -17.83
N ASP A 132 12.48 -37.08 -18.20
CA ASP A 132 12.67 -35.66 -18.49
C ASP A 132 12.75 -34.89 -17.18
N ASP A 133 13.90 -34.29 -16.85
CA ASP A 133 14.04 -33.33 -15.74
C ASP A 133 13.41 -31.97 -16.09
N ASN A 134 12.48 -31.95 -17.06
CA ASN A 134 11.78 -30.74 -17.56
C ASN A 134 10.26 -30.95 -17.51
N GLN A 135 9.76 -31.59 -16.45
CA GLN A 135 8.32 -31.61 -16.19
C GLN A 135 7.82 -30.16 -16.06
N ASP A 136 6.74 -29.86 -16.76
CA ASP A 136 6.00 -28.59 -16.74
C ASP A 136 4.52 -28.97 -16.56
N SER A 137 4.03 -28.82 -15.34
CA SER A 137 2.75 -29.36 -14.90
C SER A 137 1.57 -28.44 -15.21
N ASP A 138 1.77 -27.12 -15.24
CA ASP A 138 0.75 -26.12 -15.52
C ASP A 138 0.77 -25.57 -16.96
N LYS A 139 1.79 -25.95 -17.73
CA LYS A 139 1.97 -25.68 -19.16
C LYS A 139 2.25 -24.21 -19.46
N ASP A 140 2.91 -23.51 -18.54
CA ASP A 140 3.34 -22.13 -18.71
C ASP A 140 4.68 -21.99 -19.47
N TYR A 141 5.32 -23.13 -19.79
CA TYR A 141 6.59 -23.30 -20.51
C TYR A 141 7.85 -23.11 -19.66
N ILE A 142 7.72 -23.09 -18.34
CA ILE A 142 8.80 -23.12 -17.36
C ILE A 142 8.76 -24.49 -16.66
N PRO A 143 9.90 -25.19 -16.54
CA PRO A 143 9.93 -26.46 -15.81
C PRO A 143 9.64 -26.28 -14.31
N ASP A 144 8.89 -27.22 -13.72
CA ASP A 144 8.52 -27.24 -12.30
C ASP A 144 9.75 -27.03 -11.39
N ASP A 145 10.84 -27.74 -11.66
CA ASP A 145 12.08 -27.64 -10.88
C ASP A 145 12.71 -26.24 -10.95
N TRP A 146 12.53 -25.53 -12.07
CA TRP A 146 13.06 -24.20 -12.25
C TRP A 146 12.21 -23.18 -11.50
N GLU A 147 10.90 -23.33 -11.51
CA GLU A 147 9.98 -22.47 -10.75
C GLU A 147 10.19 -22.59 -9.24
N ILE A 148 10.43 -23.82 -8.76
CA ILE A 148 10.70 -24.11 -7.36
C ILE A 148 12.08 -23.59 -6.92
N ASN A 149 13.13 -23.85 -7.69
CA ASN A 149 14.52 -23.59 -7.26
C ASN A 149 15.07 -22.24 -7.73
N GLY A 150 14.48 -21.69 -8.77
CA GLY A 150 14.75 -20.38 -9.35
C GLY A 150 15.16 -20.42 -10.81
N TYR A 151 14.76 -19.38 -11.55
CA TYR A 151 15.06 -19.19 -12.97
C TYR A 151 15.26 -17.72 -13.33
N THR A 152 15.69 -17.46 -14.56
CA THR A 152 15.78 -16.11 -15.11
C THR A 152 15.64 -16.09 -16.63
N TYR A 153 15.55 -14.88 -17.22
CA TYR A 153 15.39 -14.68 -18.66
C TYR A 153 16.59 -13.96 -19.28
N ILE A 154 17.38 -14.66 -20.10
CA ILE A 154 18.63 -14.18 -20.70
C ILE A 154 18.59 -14.38 -22.21
N GLY A 155 18.95 -13.35 -22.99
CA GLY A 155 19.18 -13.52 -24.43
C GLY A 155 17.98 -14.07 -25.22
N ALA A 156 16.76 -13.80 -24.73
CA ALA A 156 15.49 -14.33 -25.21
C ALA A 156 15.21 -15.81 -24.86
N SER A 157 15.78 -16.34 -23.77
CA SER A 157 15.58 -17.70 -23.28
C SER A 157 15.39 -17.72 -21.77
N VAL A 158 14.46 -18.56 -21.29
CA VAL A 158 14.40 -18.90 -19.87
C VAL A 158 15.47 -19.93 -19.57
N VAL A 159 16.17 -19.75 -18.45
CA VAL A 159 17.23 -20.64 -17.98
C VAL A 159 17.11 -20.82 -16.48
N ALA A 160 17.52 -21.99 -15.98
CA ALA A 160 17.68 -22.21 -14.55
C ALA A 160 18.63 -21.18 -13.93
N TRP A 161 18.33 -20.77 -12.70
CA TRP A 161 19.17 -19.83 -11.95
C TRP A 161 20.56 -20.42 -11.67
N SER A 162 21.57 -19.55 -11.72
CA SER A 162 22.94 -19.83 -11.34
C SER A 162 23.47 -18.63 -10.55
N ASP A 163 24.27 -18.88 -9.53
CA ASP A 163 24.89 -17.80 -8.72
C ASP A 163 25.80 -16.89 -9.55
N ASP A 164 26.28 -17.36 -10.71
CA ASP A 164 27.03 -16.54 -11.68
C ASP A 164 26.20 -15.37 -12.26
N TYR A 165 24.87 -15.38 -12.07
CA TYR A 165 23.95 -14.35 -12.55
C TYR A 165 23.64 -13.27 -11.51
N GLU A 166 24.05 -13.50 -10.26
CA GLU A 166 23.79 -12.59 -9.15
C GLU A 166 24.32 -11.18 -9.44
N GLY A 167 23.54 -10.16 -9.07
CA GLY A 167 23.85 -8.75 -9.34
C GLY A 167 23.65 -8.30 -10.80
N THR A 168 23.39 -9.20 -11.73
CA THR A 168 23.11 -8.85 -13.15
C THR A 168 21.69 -9.18 -13.57
N TYR A 169 21.16 -10.33 -13.15
CA TYR A 169 19.83 -10.78 -13.49
C TYR A 169 18.99 -11.03 -12.23
N THR A 170 17.68 -10.95 -12.36
CA THR A 170 16.73 -11.26 -11.28
C THR A 170 16.50 -12.77 -11.22
N LYS A 171 16.57 -13.34 -10.01
CA LYS A 171 16.11 -14.69 -9.72
C LYS A 171 14.60 -14.67 -9.53
N TYR A 172 13.87 -15.37 -10.38
CA TYR A 172 12.41 -15.55 -10.25
C TYR A 172 12.11 -16.93 -9.67
N VAL A 173 11.02 -17.02 -8.94
CA VAL A 173 10.36 -18.26 -8.49
C VAL A 173 8.86 -18.09 -8.72
N SER A 174 8.16 -19.19 -8.97
CA SER A 174 6.72 -19.21 -9.26
C SER A 174 6.09 -20.54 -8.81
N ASN A 175 4.78 -20.66 -8.95
CA ASN A 175 4.02 -21.84 -8.55
C ASN A 175 3.92 -22.82 -9.74
N PRO A 176 4.55 -24.02 -9.66
CA PRO A 176 4.64 -24.95 -10.79
C PRO A 176 3.33 -25.64 -11.19
N TYR A 177 2.24 -25.33 -10.48
CA TYR A 177 0.92 -25.90 -10.74
C TYR A 177 -0.10 -24.82 -11.09
N GLN A 178 0.34 -23.59 -11.34
CA GLN A 178 -0.49 -22.46 -11.71
C GLN A 178 0.17 -21.61 -12.79
N MET A 179 -0.35 -21.72 -14.02
CA MET A 179 0.10 -20.94 -15.18
C MET A 179 0.17 -19.42 -14.92
N HIS A 180 -0.64 -18.93 -13.98
CA HIS A 180 -0.69 -17.56 -13.51
C HIS A 180 -0.50 -17.57 -11.99
N THR A 181 0.74 -17.51 -11.49
CA THR A 181 1.02 -17.64 -10.05
C THR A 181 0.23 -16.67 -9.18
N VAL A 182 -0.03 -15.45 -9.68
CA VAL A 182 -0.80 -14.41 -8.98
C VAL A 182 -2.16 -14.14 -9.62
N ALA A 183 -2.70 -15.11 -10.36
CA ALA A 183 -4.02 -15.09 -11.00
C ALA A 183 -4.32 -13.95 -11.99
N ASP A 184 -3.35 -13.06 -12.27
CA ASP A 184 -3.46 -12.05 -13.31
C ASP A 184 -3.52 -12.69 -14.72
N PRO A 185 -3.87 -11.94 -15.78
CA PRO A 185 -4.16 -12.56 -17.07
C PRO A 185 -2.91 -12.97 -17.87
N TYR A 186 -1.70 -12.78 -17.31
CA TYR A 186 -0.42 -13.03 -17.97
C TYR A 186 0.29 -14.22 -17.34
N THR A 187 0.80 -15.15 -18.16
CA THR A 187 1.51 -16.31 -17.61
C THR A 187 2.85 -15.91 -17.00
N ASP A 188 3.44 -16.75 -16.15
CA ASP A 188 4.72 -16.42 -15.51
C ASP A 188 5.83 -16.23 -16.56
N LEU A 189 5.85 -17.07 -17.61
CA LEU A 189 6.68 -16.85 -18.79
C LEU A 189 6.41 -15.51 -19.51
N GLU A 190 5.13 -15.15 -19.75
CA GLU A 190 4.79 -13.89 -20.42
C GLU A 190 5.36 -12.70 -19.64
N LYS A 191 5.23 -12.73 -18.31
CA LYS A 191 5.73 -11.68 -17.40
C LYS A 191 7.26 -11.55 -17.46
N VAL A 192 8.00 -12.63 -17.23
CA VAL A 192 9.48 -12.56 -17.20
C VAL A 192 10.09 -12.27 -18.57
N SER A 193 9.44 -12.70 -19.66
CA SER A 193 9.91 -12.45 -21.03
C SER A 193 9.53 -11.08 -21.57
N GLY A 194 8.62 -10.36 -20.90
CA GLY A 194 8.10 -9.08 -21.36
C GLY A 194 7.13 -9.18 -22.54
N GLN A 195 6.47 -10.33 -22.71
CA GLN A 195 5.41 -10.54 -23.69
C GLN A 195 4.03 -10.10 -23.14
N ILE A 196 4.05 -9.06 -22.33
CA ILE A 196 2.89 -8.41 -21.72
C ILE A 196 2.79 -6.96 -22.21
N ASP A 197 1.68 -6.28 -21.90
CA ASP A 197 1.55 -4.86 -22.20
C ASP A 197 2.76 -4.08 -21.63
N ARG A 198 3.43 -3.31 -22.49
CA ARG A 198 4.64 -2.57 -22.13
C ARG A 198 4.38 -1.40 -21.18
N ALA A 199 3.13 -1.00 -21.01
CA ALA A 199 2.73 0.01 -20.05
C ALA A 199 2.54 -0.56 -18.63
N ILE A 200 2.64 -1.88 -18.43
CA ILE A 200 2.67 -2.50 -17.09
C ILE A 200 3.96 -2.11 -16.38
N SER A 201 3.82 -1.70 -15.12
CA SER A 201 4.94 -1.31 -14.27
C SER A 201 5.95 -2.45 -14.11
N ARG A 202 7.24 -2.10 -14.04
CA ARG A 202 8.33 -3.08 -14.19
C ARG A 202 8.35 -4.14 -13.09
N GLU A 203 7.96 -3.76 -11.88
CA GLU A 203 7.82 -4.63 -10.72
C GLU A 203 6.85 -5.80 -10.98
N ALA A 204 5.76 -5.57 -11.72
CA ALA A 204 4.74 -6.57 -12.04
C ALA A 204 5.13 -7.48 -13.21
N TRP A 205 6.38 -7.39 -13.68
CA TRP A 205 6.97 -8.41 -14.56
C TRP A 205 7.49 -9.60 -13.73
N ASN A 206 7.56 -9.47 -12.42
CA ASN A 206 7.78 -10.58 -11.52
C ASN A 206 6.50 -11.42 -11.41
N PRO A 207 6.55 -12.75 -11.61
CA PRO A 207 5.41 -13.66 -11.43
C PRO A 207 4.63 -13.46 -10.12
N LEU A 208 5.33 -13.15 -9.02
CA LEU A 208 4.73 -12.97 -7.69
C LEU A 208 4.04 -11.62 -7.50
N VAL A 209 4.22 -10.64 -8.38
CA VAL A 209 3.60 -9.31 -8.24
C VAL A 209 2.50 -9.16 -9.27
N ALA A 210 1.26 -8.98 -8.84
CA ALA A 210 0.11 -8.91 -9.75
C ALA A 210 0.22 -7.72 -10.71
N ALA A 211 -0.03 -7.96 -11.99
CA ALA A 211 -0.31 -6.92 -12.96
C ALA A 211 -1.81 -6.60 -12.95
N TYR A 212 -2.23 -5.56 -12.24
CA TYR A 212 -3.64 -5.14 -12.18
C TYR A 212 -3.80 -3.63 -11.97
N PRO A 213 -4.90 -3.02 -12.44
CA PRO A 213 -5.21 -1.63 -12.20
C PRO A 213 -5.87 -1.45 -10.82
N VAL A 214 -5.56 -0.34 -10.15
CA VAL A 214 -6.29 0.12 -8.96
C VAL A 214 -6.75 1.53 -9.23
N VAL A 215 -8.02 1.66 -9.62
CA VAL A 215 -8.58 2.93 -10.11
C VAL A 215 -9.45 3.57 -9.05
N GLY A 216 -9.14 4.84 -8.74
CA GLY A 216 -9.98 5.68 -7.92
C GLY A 216 -10.26 7.03 -8.58
N VAL A 217 -11.12 7.81 -7.92
CA VAL A 217 -11.52 9.15 -8.36
C VAL A 217 -11.19 10.12 -7.23
N GLY A 218 -10.39 11.15 -7.54
CA GLY A 218 -10.09 12.24 -6.62
C GLY A 218 -10.76 13.54 -7.08
N MET A 219 -11.13 14.40 -6.14
CA MET A 219 -11.71 15.71 -6.40
C MET A 219 -10.64 16.81 -6.34
N GLU A 220 -10.67 17.73 -7.30
CA GLU A 220 -9.81 18.93 -7.32
C GLU A 220 -10.57 20.21 -6.96
N GLU A 221 -11.86 20.27 -7.24
CA GLU A 221 -12.71 21.42 -6.96
C GLU A 221 -14.15 20.99 -6.71
N LEU A 222 -14.77 21.56 -5.68
CA LEU A 222 -16.18 21.42 -5.36
C LEU A 222 -16.89 22.75 -5.61
N ILE A 223 -17.91 22.74 -6.47
CA ILE A 223 -18.70 23.92 -6.82
C ILE A 223 -20.15 23.70 -6.41
N LEU A 224 -20.66 24.57 -5.55
CA LEU A 224 -22.01 24.54 -5.01
C LEU A 224 -22.85 25.68 -5.62
N SER A 225 -24.13 25.42 -5.87
CA SER A 225 -25.05 26.40 -6.45
C SER A 225 -26.49 26.18 -5.98
N SER A 226 -27.25 27.26 -5.86
CA SER A 226 -28.72 27.21 -5.60
C SER A 226 -29.54 27.00 -6.88
N THR A 227 -28.88 26.97 -8.05
CA THR A 227 -29.53 26.82 -9.37
C THR A 227 -28.81 25.80 -10.24
N GLU A 228 -29.57 25.03 -11.02
CA GLU A 228 -29.04 24.00 -11.93
C GLU A 228 -28.05 24.55 -12.97
N ASN A 229 -28.21 25.82 -13.37
CA ASN A 229 -27.37 26.46 -14.37
C ASN A 229 -26.10 27.12 -13.79
N PHE A 230 -25.80 26.92 -12.49
CA PHE A 230 -24.60 27.46 -11.83
C PHE A 230 -24.40 28.97 -12.04
N THR A 231 -25.49 29.74 -11.95
CA THR A 231 -25.46 31.20 -12.19
C THR A 231 -24.86 32.01 -11.05
N THR A 232 -24.92 31.48 -9.83
CA THR A 232 -24.29 32.02 -8.62
C THR A 232 -23.67 30.83 -7.90
N THR A 233 -22.35 30.85 -7.71
CA THR A 233 -21.61 29.71 -7.19
C THR A 233 -20.76 30.06 -5.97
N GLU A 234 -20.59 29.04 -5.15
CA GLU A 234 -19.59 28.95 -4.11
C GLU A 234 -18.60 27.88 -4.55
N ASN A 235 -17.33 28.24 -4.71
CA ASN A 235 -16.29 27.36 -5.22
C ASN A 235 -15.29 27.07 -4.11
N HIS A 236 -14.97 25.80 -3.93
CA HIS A 236 -13.99 25.30 -2.96
C HIS A 236 -12.90 24.53 -3.70
N THR A 237 -11.63 24.89 -3.49
CA THR A 237 -10.54 23.98 -3.85
C THR A 237 -10.49 22.84 -2.84
N THR A 238 -10.13 21.64 -3.30
CA THR A 238 -10.10 20.45 -2.44
C THR A 238 -8.72 19.81 -2.41
N ALA A 239 -8.32 19.34 -1.22
CA ALA A 239 -7.24 18.38 -1.07
C ALA A 239 -7.82 16.96 -1.07
N SER A 240 -7.15 16.04 -1.76
CA SER A 240 -7.58 14.63 -1.84
C SER A 240 -6.50 13.70 -1.29
N SER A 241 -6.87 12.85 -0.34
CA SER A 241 -6.00 11.80 0.20
C SER A 241 -6.50 10.41 -0.17
N LYS A 242 -5.57 9.49 -0.45
CA LYS A 242 -5.85 8.10 -0.85
C LYS A 242 -5.71 7.09 0.30
N THR A 243 -5.20 7.53 1.45
CA THR A 243 -4.93 6.65 2.60
C THR A 243 -5.40 7.25 3.92
N GLU A 244 -6.13 8.36 3.87
CA GLU A 244 -6.57 9.09 5.07
C GLU A 244 -7.48 8.27 5.97
N SER A 245 -8.49 7.65 5.39
CA SER A 245 -9.37 6.68 6.04
C SER A 245 -8.63 5.53 6.73
N ASN A 246 -7.44 5.12 6.24
CA ASN A 246 -6.68 4.03 6.86
C ASN A 246 -6.01 4.46 8.16
N THR A 247 -5.71 5.75 8.30
CA THR A 247 -5.10 6.31 9.53
C THR A 247 -6.15 6.95 10.45
N GLU A 248 -7.36 7.16 9.95
CA GLU A 248 -8.51 7.64 10.70
C GLU A 248 -8.94 6.59 11.73
N GLY A 249 -8.99 6.99 13.00
CA GLY A 249 -9.31 6.08 14.12
C GLY A 249 -8.27 4.98 14.35
N ALA A 250 -7.12 4.99 13.66
CA ALA A 250 -6.07 4.02 13.90
C ALA A 250 -5.49 4.21 15.31
N SER A 251 -5.47 3.12 16.08
CA SER A 251 -4.86 3.08 17.40
C SER A 251 -3.37 2.76 17.26
N PHE A 252 -2.56 3.62 17.87
CA PHE A 252 -1.12 3.41 18.02
C PHE A 252 -0.88 3.22 19.51
N ASP A 253 -0.50 2.01 19.92
CA ASP A 253 -0.22 1.72 21.32
C ASP A 253 1.07 2.44 21.74
N GLY A 254 0.93 3.68 22.22
CA GLY A 254 2.01 4.55 22.68
C GLY A 254 2.71 4.00 23.91
N GLY A 255 3.67 3.11 23.71
CA GLY A 255 4.54 2.56 24.73
C GLY A 255 5.95 2.33 24.21
N ALA A 256 6.91 2.06 25.11
CA ALA A 256 8.13 1.39 24.67
C ALA A 256 7.65 0.00 24.28
N SER A 257 7.60 -0.28 22.97
CA SER A 257 7.34 -1.62 22.47
C SER A 257 8.21 -2.57 23.32
N GLN A 258 7.57 -3.41 24.14
CA GLN A 258 8.25 -4.21 25.14
C GLN A 258 9.00 -5.33 24.43
N LYS A 259 10.07 -5.08 23.67
CA LYS A 259 10.97 -6.14 23.15
C LYS A 259 10.30 -7.22 22.25
N ASP A 260 8.98 -7.26 22.13
CA ASP A 260 8.17 -8.40 21.73
C ASP A 260 6.81 -7.88 21.24
N GLY A 261 6.66 -7.56 19.95
CA GLY A 261 5.32 -7.34 19.40
C GLY A 261 5.25 -6.43 18.20
N LEU A 262 4.07 -6.48 17.59
CA LEU A 262 3.64 -5.62 16.50
C LEU A 262 3.90 -4.14 16.83
N PHE A 263 4.48 -3.40 15.90
CA PHE A 263 4.52 -1.94 15.91
C PHE A 263 3.67 -1.43 14.76
N GLY A 264 3.19 -0.19 14.85
CA GLY A 264 2.28 0.35 13.85
C GLY A 264 0.90 0.70 14.39
N GLY A 265 0.09 1.24 13.49
CA GLY A 265 -1.32 1.52 13.74
C GLY A 265 -2.20 0.32 13.40
N ILE A 266 -3.20 0.04 14.22
CA ILE A 266 -4.28 -0.91 13.90
C ILE A 266 -5.55 -0.10 13.63
N THR A 267 -6.21 -0.36 12.50
CA THR A 267 -7.46 0.33 12.14
C THR A 267 -8.60 -0.64 11.89
N GLY A 268 -9.79 -0.29 12.37
CA GLY A 268 -11.05 -0.98 12.03
C GLY A 268 -11.61 -0.59 10.66
N ASN A 269 -11.07 0.46 10.03
CA ASN A 269 -11.61 1.08 8.81
C ASN A 269 -10.65 1.00 7.62
N TYR A 270 -9.84 -0.07 7.54
CA TYR A 270 -8.88 -0.21 6.43
C TYR A 270 -9.60 -0.18 5.07
N SER A 271 -9.13 0.68 4.19
CA SER A 271 -9.65 0.90 2.85
C SER A 271 -8.52 0.87 1.81
N HIS A 272 -8.89 0.52 0.58
CA HIS A 272 -7.96 0.55 -0.55
C HIS A 272 -7.90 1.95 -1.15
N THR A 273 -6.86 2.20 -1.95
CA THR A 273 -6.65 3.49 -2.62
C THR A 273 -7.71 3.82 -3.68
N THR A 274 -8.75 2.99 -3.86
CA THR A 274 -9.93 3.30 -4.68
C THR A 274 -10.91 4.26 -4.00
N SER A 275 -10.79 4.42 -2.67
CA SER A 275 -11.51 5.43 -1.89
C SER A 275 -10.62 6.65 -1.66
N THR A 276 -11.18 7.85 -1.79
CA THR A 276 -10.49 9.10 -1.44
C THR A 276 -11.27 9.91 -0.43
N THR A 277 -10.57 10.48 0.53
CA THR A 277 -11.09 11.53 1.41
C THR A 277 -10.79 12.87 0.77
N ASN A 278 -11.80 13.75 0.66
CA ASN A 278 -11.66 15.06 0.05
C ASN A 278 -12.10 16.15 1.03
N SER A 279 -11.15 17.00 1.42
CA SER A 279 -11.35 18.13 2.33
C SER A 279 -11.34 19.46 1.55
N THR A 280 -12.14 20.42 2.00
CA THR A 280 -12.21 21.76 1.38
C THR A 280 -11.16 22.69 1.99
N GLU A 281 -10.41 23.43 1.16
CA GLU A 281 -9.34 24.33 1.62
C GLU A 281 -9.71 25.82 1.48
N ASP A 282 -9.71 26.34 0.25
CA ASP A 282 -9.98 27.76 -0.05
C ASP A 282 -11.38 27.91 -0.65
N SER A 283 -12.17 28.84 -0.09
CA SER A 283 -13.49 29.17 -0.61
C SER A 283 -13.51 30.52 -1.33
N SER A 284 -14.27 30.60 -2.42
CA SER A 284 -14.49 31.84 -3.17
C SER A 284 -15.90 31.92 -3.75
N GLY A 285 -16.32 33.13 -4.14
CA GLY A 285 -17.64 33.35 -4.71
C GLY A 285 -18.68 33.79 -3.69
N THR A 286 -19.94 33.46 -3.94
CA THR A 286 -21.06 33.81 -3.05
C THR A 286 -21.54 32.57 -2.35
N THR A 287 -21.56 32.58 -1.03
CA THR A 287 -22.08 31.47 -0.21
C THR A 287 -23.45 31.04 -0.73
N THR A 288 -23.57 29.76 -1.04
CA THR A 288 -24.78 29.15 -1.55
C THR A 288 -25.79 29.04 -0.42
N GLN A 289 -27.02 29.48 -0.66
CA GLN A 289 -28.12 29.39 0.31
C GLN A 289 -29.35 28.80 -0.37
N ILE A 290 -29.94 27.79 0.28
CA ILE A 290 -31.20 27.15 -0.12
C ILE A 290 -32.15 27.08 1.08
N ASN A 291 -33.45 26.95 0.85
CA ASN A 291 -34.40 26.72 1.94
C ASN A 291 -34.44 25.22 2.29
N LYS A 292 -34.89 24.86 3.51
CA LYS A 292 -34.99 23.46 3.98
C LYS A 292 -35.84 22.50 3.12
N GLY A 293 -36.62 23.02 2.17
CA GLY A 293 -37.42 22.22 1.22
C GLY A 293 -36.92 22.26 -0.22
N ASP A 294 -35.83 23.00 -0.48
CA ASP A 294 -35.21 23.14 -1.79
C ASP A 294 -33.96 22.25 -1.87
N SER A 295 -33.48 22.00 -3.08
CA SER A 295 -32.21 21.32 -3.34
C SER A 295 -31.17 22.30 -3.88
N GLY A 296 -29.94 22.13 -3.43
CA GLY A 296 -28.75 22.68 -4.06
C GLY A 296 -28.26 21.78 -5.18
N TYR A 297 -27.33 22.29 -5.97
CA TYR A 297 -26.71 21.63 -7.10
C TYR A 297 -25.20 21.60 -6.90
N LEU A 298 -24.62 20.45 -7.22
CA LEU A 298 -23.19 20.17 -7.02
C LEU A 298 -22.53 19.95 -8.38
N ASN A 299 -21.36 20.57 -8.57
CA ASN A 299 -20.42 20.25 -9.63
C ASN A 299 -19.09 19.86 -8.99
N ALA A 300 -18.66 18.62 -9.22
CA ALA A 300 -17.37 18.13 -8.78
C ALA A 300 -16.42 18.06 -9.97
N ASN A 301 -15.31 18.80 -9.92
CA ASN A 301 -14.22 18.62 -10.86
C ASN A 301 -13.34 17.47 -10.34
N VAL A 302 -13.36 16.35 -11.05
CA VAL A 302 -12.68 15.14 -10.63
C VAL A 302 -11.63 14.68 -11.63
N ARG A 303 -10.71 13.85 -11.15
CA ARG A 303 -9.73 13.16 -11.97
C ARG A 303 -9.65 11.69 -11.56
N TYR A 304 -9.59 10.82 -12.55
CA TYR A 304 -9.33 9.40 -12.30
C TYR A 304 -7.82 9.22 -12.13
N TYR A 305 -7.42 8.28 -11.28
CA TYR A 305 -6.02 7.88 -11.15
C TYR A 305 -5.92 6.36 -11.09
N ASN A 306 -4.75 5.85 -11.44
CA ASN A 306 -4.44 4.42 -11.31
C ASN A 306 -3.23 4.26 -10.39
N ALA A 307 -3.45 3.76 -9.17
CA ALA A 307 -2.42 3.47 -8.18
C ALA A 307 -1.80 2.06 -8.36
N GLY A 308 -2.39 1.23 -9.22
CA GLY A 308 -1.99 -0.14 -9.47
C GLY A 308 -0.75 -0.27 -10.36
N SER A 309 -0.57 -1.47 -10.93
CA SER A 309 0.62 -1.86 -11.71
C SER A 309 0.32 -2.13 -13.18
N ALA A 310 -0.95 -2.26 -13.59
CA ALA A 310 -1.34 -2.48 -14.99
C ALA A 310 -2.23 -1.35 -15.53
N PRO A 311 -2.15 -1.07 -16.85
CA PRO A 311 -3.06 -0.13 -17.49
C PRO A 311 -4.48 -0.71 -17.57
N ILE A 312 -5.46 0.17 -17.61
CA ILE A 312 -6.84 -0.15 -17.93
C ILE A 312 -7.30 0.65 -19.15
N TYR A 313 -8.03 0.00 -20.05
CA TYR A 313 -8.56 0.60 -21.27
C TYR A 313 -10.09 0.71 -21.17
N GLN A 314 -10.68 1.75 -21.77
CA GLN A 314 -12.13 2.01 -21.68
C GLN A 314 -12.62 2.08 -20.21
N VAL A 315 -11.93 2.89 -19.42
CA VAL A 315 -12.08 3.03 -17.98
C VAL A 315 -13.42 3.66 -17.64
N THR A 316 -14.23 2.95 -16.86
CA THR A 316 -15.60 3.35 -16.53
C THR A 316 -15.88 3.14 -15.03
N PRO A 317 -15.36 4.02 -14.14
CA PRO A 317 -15.60 3.91 -12.70
C PRO A 317 -17.05 4.19 -12.29
N THR A 318 -17.51 3.53 -11.23
CA THR A 318 -18.74 3.87 -10.52
C THR A 318 -18.39 4.33 -9.11
N THR A 319 -18.68 5.60 -8.80
CA THR A 319 -18.22 6.27 -7.60
C THR A 319 -19.39 6.76 -6.75
N ASN A 320 -19.40 6.36 -5.48
CA ASN A 320 -20.32 6.89 -4.48
C ASN A 320 -19.73 8.17 -3.87
N PHE A 321 -20.57 9.17 -3.70
CA PHE A 321 -20.27 10.36 -2.92
C PHE A 321 -20.86 10.11 -1.54
N VAL A 322 -20.03 10.08 -0.52
CA VAL A 322 -20.39 9.74 0.86
C VAL A 322 -20.07 10.93 1.76
N LEU A 323 -21.05 11.33 2.56
CA LEU A 323 -20.95 12.45 3.49
C LEU A 323 -21.53 11.99 4.84
N ASP A 324 -20.75 12.12 5.93
CA ASP A 324 -21.14 11.66 7.27
C ASP A 324 -21.68 10.20 7.27
N GLY A 325 -20.89 9.31 6.65
CA GLY A 325 -21.22 7.88 6.52
C GLY A 325 -22.40 7.53 5.60
N ALA A 326 -23.08 8.51 5.00
CA ALA A 326 -24.23 8.30 4.13
C ALA A 326 -23.91 8.55 2.65
N THR A 327 -24.26 7.61 1.77
CA THR A 327 -24.20 7.83 0.32
C THR A 327 -25.26 8.86 -0.10
N ILE A 328 -24.79 10.02 -0.59
CA ILE A 328 -25.66 11.09 -1.10
C ILE A 328 -25.95 10.93 -2.59
N ASN A 329 -24.99 10.42 -3.37
CA ASN A 329 -25.12 10.19 -4.81
C ASN A 329 -24.25 9.00 -5.26
N THR A 330 -24.68 8.27 -6.28
CA THR A 330 -23.88 7.23 -6.96
C THR A 330 -23.71 7.60 -8.42
N ILE A 331 -22.50 7.98 -8.83
CA ILE A 331 -22.21 8.47 -10.17
C ILE A 331 -21.75 7.32 -11.07
N THR A 332 -22.41 7.14 -12.20
CA THR A 332 -21.96 6.24 -13.27
C THR A 332 -21.45 7.08 -14.43
N VAL A 333 -20.23 6.79 -14.89
CA VAL A 333 -19.56 7.58 -15.94
C VAL A 333 -20.42 7.66 -17.21
N PRO A 334 -20.80 8.86 -17.67
CA PRO A 334 -21.47 9.02 -18.96
C PRO A 334 -20.50 8.75 -20.11
N TYR A 335 -21.02 8.41 -21.28
CA TYR A 335 -20.20 8.04 -22.45
C TYR A 335 -19.12 9.08 -22.82
N SER A 336 -19.37 10.37 -22.58
CA SER A 336 -18.39 11.44 -22.84
C SER A 336 -17.17 11.44 -21.92
N ASN A 337 -17.25 10.73 -20.80
CA ASN A 337 -16.26 10.76 -19.73
C ASN A 337 -15.53 9.41 -19.58
N ILE A 338 -15.78 8.45 -20.47
CA ILE A 338 -15.03 7.19 -20.52
C ILE A 338 -13.55 7.51 -20.79
N GLY A 339 -12.67 6.92 -19.98
CA GLY A 339 -11.22 7.03 -20.18
C GLY A 339 -10.73 6.05 -21.24
N ASP A 340 -10.17 6.54 -22.35
CA ASP A 340 -9.64 5.65 -23.40
C ASP A 340 -8.57 4.70 -22.85
N SER A 341 -7.66 5.23 -22.04
CA SER A 341 -6.60 4.48 -21.37
C SER A 341 -6.12 5.21 -20.12
N LEU A 342 -5.86 4.47 -19.06
CA LEU A 342 -5.24 4.98 -17.83
C LEU A 342 -4.12 4.04 -17.41
N VAL A 343 -2.89 4.46 -17.68
CA VAL A 343 -1.67 3.70 -17.33
C VAL A 343 -1.33 3.86 -15.84
N PRO A 344 -0.51 2.96 -15.26
CA PRO A 344 -0.09 3.04 -13.87
C PRO A 344 0.50 4.41 -13.49
N ASN A 345 0.25 4.83 -12.24
CA ASN A 345 0.77 6.05 -11.62
C ASN A 345 0.47 7.33 -12.42
N SER A 346 -0.60 7.31 -13.20
CA SER A 346 -1.04 8.42 -14.05
C SER A 346 -2.49 8.75 -13.77
N THR A 347 -2.96 9.81 -14.42
CA THR A 347 -4.31 10.33 -14.23
C THR A 347 -5.05 10.52 -15.56
N TYR A 348 -6.38 10.48 -15.50
CA TYR A 348 -7.26 10.79 -16.63
C TYR A 348 -8.29 11.87 -16.23
N PRO A 349 -8.37 12.98 -16.98
CA PRO A 349 -7.45 13.42 -18.02
C PRO A 349 -6.03 13.59 -17.48
N ALA A 350 -5.02 13.71 -18.35
CA ALA A 350 -3.63 13.86 -17.90
C ALA A 350 -3.47 15.11 -17.02
N ALA A 351 -2.52 15.11 -16.07
CA ALA A 351 -2.39 16.15 -15.04
C ALA A 351 -2.28 17.58 -15.60
N GLU A 352 -1.71 17.75 -16.79
CA GLU A 352 -1.61 19.03 -17.50
C GLU A 352 -2.92 19.51 -18.16
N GLN A 353 -3.97 18.68 -18.13
CA GLN A 353 -5.29 18.96 -18.67
C GLN A 353 -6.29 19.27 -17.54
N HIS A 354 -7.33 20.04 -17.87
CA HIS A 354 -8.41 20.32 -16.93
C HIS A 354 -9.14 19.03 -16.52
N ALA A 355 -9.55 18.97 -15.26
CA ALA A 355 -10.34 17.88 -14.69
C ALA A 355 -11.72 17.72 -15.37
N ILE A 356 -12.35 16.57 -15.12
CA ILE A 356 -13.70 16.26 -15.58
C ILE A 356 -14.70 16.96 -14.67
N ALA A 357 -15.50 17.87 -15.23
CA ALA A 357 -16.64 18.44 -14.52
C ALA A 357 -17.81 17.44 -14.47
N LEU A 358 -18.16 16.98 -13.28
CA LEU A 358 -19.31 16.13 -13.01
C LEU A 358 -20.46 16.97 -12.48
N THR A 359 -21.43 17.25 -13.34
CA THR A 359 -22.68 17.96 -12.98
C THR A 359 -23.91 17.05 -12.96
N THR A 360 -23.76 15.79 -13.42
CA THR A 360 -24.86 14.84 -13.56
C THR A 360 -24.47 13.44 -13.13
N ILE A 361 -25.44 12.68 -12.62
CA ILE A 361 -25.31 11.31 -12.12
C ILE A 361 -25.05 10.29 -13.26
N ASP A 362 -25.77 10.44 -14.39
CA ASP A 362 -25.79 9.49 -15.51
C ASP A 362 -25.67 10.16 -16.89
N GLY A 363 -25.20 11.41 -16.91
CA GLY A 363 -25.17 12.27 -18.10
C GLY A 363 -26.46 13.06 -18.35
N SER A 364 -27.50 12.87 -17.54
CA SER A 364 -28.79 13.55 -17.70
C SER A 364 -29.38 14.11 -16.41
N THR A 365 -29.27 13.39 -15.29
CA THR A 365 -29.86 13.79 -14.01
C THR A 365 -28.86 14.65 -13.23
N PRO A 366 -29.19 15.90 -12.84
CA PRO A 366 -28.28 16.75 -12.07
C PRO A 366 -27.89 16.12 -10.72
N ILE A 367 -26.67 16.40 -10.26
CA ILE A 367 -26.24 16.04 -8.90
C ILE A 367 -26.85 17.06 -7.94
N THR A 368 -27.71 16.59 -7.04
CA THR A 368 -28.40 17.45 -6.07
C THR A 368 -28.00 17.12 -4.66
N ILE A 369 -28.02 18.14 -3.80
CA ILE A 369 -27.82 18.03 -2.35
C ILE A 369 -28.97 18.73 -1.62
N ASN A 370 -29.32 18.26 -0.44
CA ASN A 370 -30.34 18.88 0.41
C ASN A 370 -29.73 19.95 1.34
N TYR A 371 -30.58 20.61 2.14
CA TYR A 371 -30.15 21.67 3.05
C TYR A 371 -29.15 21.20 4.10
N ASP A 372 -29.37 20.02 4.70
CA ASP A 372 -28.52 19.50 5.77
C ASP A 372 -27.15 19.07 5.20
N GLU A 373 -27.14 18.42 4.03
CA GLU A 373 -25.91 18.06 3.30
C GLU A 373 -25.10 19.30 2.90
N LEU A 374 -25.76 20.34 2.36
CA LEU A 374 -25.10 21.61 2.05
C LEU A 374 -24.47 22.24 3.29
N THR A 375 -25.20 22.23 4.41
CA THR A 375 -24.73 22.83 5.67
C THR A 375 -23.47 22.10 6.17
N LYS A 376 -23.46 20.76 6.14
CA LYS A 376 -22.28 19.97 6.53
C LYS A 376 -21.07 20.26 5.67
N LEU A 377 -21.23 20.29 4.34
CA LEU A 377 -20.15 20.65 3.42
C LEU A 377 -19.61 22.07 3.68
N GLN A 378 -20.49 23.03 3.99
CA GLN A 378 -20.10 24.40 4.33
C GLN A 378 -19.43 24.52 5.72
N GLN A 379 -19.62 23.52 6.59
CA GLN A 379 -19.01 23.42 7.90
C GLN A 379 -17.64 22.71 7.87
N GLY A 380 -17.21 22.21 6.72
CA GLY A 380 -15.92 21.54 6.54
C GLY A 380 -15.98 20.02 6.63
N GLU A 381 -17.16 19.41 6.64
CA GLU A 381 -17.31 17.95 6.61
C GLU A 381 -16.68 17.37 5.34
N ASN A 382 -15.84 16.34 5.51
CA ASN A 382 -15.15 15.70 4.40
C ASN A 382 -16.11 14.96 3.47
N LEU A 383 -15.87 15.07 2.17
CA LEU A 383 -16.59 14.30 1.16
C LEU A 383 -15.74 13.10 0.73
N ILE A 384 -16.22 11.89 1.00
CA ILE A 384 -15.54 10.65 0.63
C ILE A 384 -16.05 10.20 -0.75
N LEU A 385 -15.12 9.93 -1.65
CA LEU A 385 -15.38 9.39 -2.98
C LEU A 385 -14.97 7.92 -3.01
N GLU A 386 -15.95 7.01 -2.93
CA GLU A 386 -15.72 5.57 -2.91
C GLU A 386 -15.93 4.99 -4.31
N THR A 387 -14.85 4.56 -4.97
CA THR A 387 -14.96 3.88 -6.26
C THR A 387 -15.23 2.40 -6.03
N THR A 388 -16.50 2.00 -6.18
CA THR A 388 -16.97 0.64 -5.84
C THR A 388 -16.65 -0.39 -6.93
N GLN A 389 -16.68 0.04 -8.18
CA GLN A 389 -16.46 -0.81 -9.35
C GLN A 389 -15.76 0.00 -10.44
N THR A 390 -14.84 -0.64 -11.17
CA THR A 390 -14.21 -0.03 -12.33
C THR A 390 -14.20 -1.03 -13.48
N ALA A 391 -15.17 -0.89 -14.39
CA ALA A 391 -15.17 -1.67 -15.61
C ALA A 391 -14.07 -1.17 -16.56
N GLY A 392 -13.41 -2.10 -17.24
CA GLY A 392 -12.45 -1.80 -18.29
C GLY A 392 -11.69 -3.03 -18.76
N LEU A 393 -10.91 -2.84 -19.82
CA LEU A 393 -10.26 -3.93 -20.55
C LEU A 393 -8.74 -3.98 -20.30
N TYR A 394 -8.16 -5.16 -20.50
CA TYR A 394 -6.71 -5.39 -20.57
C TYR A 394 -6.23 -5.78 -21.98
N GLY A 395 -4.96 -5.52 -22.25
CA GLY A 395 -4.30 -5.87 -23.51
C GLY A 395 -3.50 -7.16 -23.41
N THR A 396 -3.44 -7.95 -24.48
CA THR A 396 -2.61 -9.17 -24.56
C THR A 396 -1.91 -9.26 -25.90
N TYR A 397 -0.90 -10.14 -26.01
CA TYR A 397 -0.30 -10.48 -27.30
C TYR A 397 -0.94 -11.75 -27.88
N GLN A 398 -1.39 -11.68 -29.13
CA GLN A 398 -1.86 -12.83 -29.92
C GLN A 398 -1.10 -12.88 -31.24
N ASP A 399 -0.47 -14.03 -31.54
CA ASP A 399 0.39 -14.22 -32.71
C ASP A 399 1.48 -13.12 -32.87
N GLY A 400 1.98 -12.60 -31.74
CA GLY A 400 2.98 -11.52 -31.69
C GLY A 400 2.43 -10.11 -31.96
N ASN A 401 1.12 -9.92 -32.03
CA ASN A 401 0.48 -8.61 -32.15
C ASN A 401 -0.23 -8.26 -30.83
N PHE A 402 -0.06 -7.02 -30.39
CA PHE A 402 -0.82 -6.50 -29.25
C PHE A 402 -2.28 -6.26 -29.65
N VAL A 403 -3.21 -6.79 -28.86
CA VAL A 403 -4.64 -6.71 -29.07
C VAL A 403 -5.37 -6.41 -27.77
N ILE A 404 -6.48 -5.67 -27.87
CA ILE A 404 -7.44 -5.47 -26.79
C ILE A 404 -8.76 -6.02 -27.32
N LEU A 405 -9.28 -7.06 -26.66
CA LEU A 405 -10.52 -7.72 -27.05
C LEU A 405 -11.61 -7.38 -26.04
N ASP A 406 -12.86 -7.29 -26.49
CA ASP A 406 -14.01 -7.02 -25.61
C ASP A 406 -14.22 -8.11 -24.53
N THR A 407 -13.57 -9.26 -24.68
CA THR A 407 -13.56 -10.35 -23.69
C THR A 407 -12.46 -10.22 -22.63
N ASN A 408 -11.52 -9.28 -22.79
CA ASN A 408 -10.42 -9.07 -21.88
C ASN A 408 -10.85 -8.15 -20.72
N ASP A 409 -11.80 -8.61 -19.93
CA ASP A 409 -12.38 -7.83 -18.83
C ASP A 409 -11.58 -7.99 -17.53
N TRP A 410 -11.28 -6.88 -16.86
CA TRP A 410 -10.57 -6.88 -15.58
C TRP A 410 -11.45 -7.38 -14.41
N ASP A 411 -12.75 -7.12 -14.43
CA ASP A 411 -13.66 -7.37 -13.30
C ASP A 411 -13.53 -8.79 -12.70
N PRO A 412 -13.60 -9.89 -13.47
CA PRO A 412 -13.47 -11.23 -12.91
C PRO A 412 -12.04 -11.57 -12.45
N ILE A 413 -11.03 -10.88 -12.99
CA ILE A 413 -9.61 -11.16 -12.72
C ILE A 413 -9.18 -10.51 -11.40
N VAL A 414 -9.59 -9.27 -11.15
CA VAL A 414 -9.23 -8.53 -9.93
C VAL A 414 -9.66 -9.30 -8.67
N GLU A 415 -10.83 -9.92 -8.67
CA GLU A 415 -11.31 -10.72 -7.54
C GLU A 415 -10.51 -12.01 -7.33
N GLN A 416 -9.98 -12.63 -8.40
CA GLN A 416 -9.08 -13.79 -8.26
C GLN A 416 -7.74 -13.37 -7.67
N ILE A 417 -7.19 -12.23 -8.10
CA ILE A 417 -5.94 -11.68 -7.56
C ILE A 417 -6.08 -11.43 -6.06
N LYS A 418 -7.14 -10.72 -5.63
CA LYS A 418 -7.38 -10.45 -4.20
C LYS A 418 -7.50 -11.72 -3.36
N ALA A 419 -8.07 -12.79 -3.93
CA ALA A 419 -8.26 -14.05 -3.21
C ALA A 419 -6.96 -14.84 -2.96
N CYS A 420 -5.87 -14.57 -3.70
CA CYS A 420 -4.60 -15.30 -3.61
C CYS A 420 -3.38 -14.42 -3.29
N SER A 421 -3.60 -13.19 -2.83
CA SER A 421 -2.52 -12.22 -2.59
C SER A 421 -2.68 -11.44 -1.29
N ALA A 422 -1.59 -10.84 -0.84
CA ALA A 422 -1.57 -9.80 0.18
C ALA A 422 -1.45 -8.42 -0.49
N SER A 423 -2.15 -7.42 0.06
CA SER A 423 -2.18 -6.04 -0.42
C SER A 423 -1.21 -5.16 0.35
N PHE A 424 -0.45 -4.36 -0.40
CA PHE A 424 0.51 -3.39 0.12
C PHE A 424 0.26 -2.02 -0.48
N ILE A 425 0.04 -1.02 0.36
CA ILE A 425 -0.03 0.39 -0.03
C ILE A 425 1.25 1.08 0.42
N LEU A 426 1.97 1.73 -0.49
CA LEU A 426 3.10 2.59 -0.16
C LEU A 426 2.68 4.05 -0.32
N ASP A 427 2.78 4.81 0.75
CA ASP A 427 2.55 6.25 0.77
C ASP A 427 3.85 6.98 1.14
N THR A 428 4.44 7.64 0.15
CA THR A 428 5.69 8.40 0.29
C THR A 428 5.47 9.87 0.66
N GLY A 429 4.22 10.30 0.86
CA GLY A 429 3.80 11.70 0.93
C GLY A 429 3.66 12.37 -0.44
N SER A 430 4.45 11.97 -1.44
CA SER A 430 4.40 12.53 -2.80
C SER A 430 3.67 11.66 -3.82
N GLU A 431 3.71 10.35 -3.62
CA GLU A 431 3.01 9.35 -4.43
C GLU A 431 2.46 8.24 -3.53
N VAL A 432 1.33 7.68 -3.96
CA VAL A 432 0.67 6.55 -3.33
C VAL A 432 0.50 5.44 -4.35
N LEU A 433 1.00 4.25 -4.01
CA LEU A 433 1.01 3.06 -4.85
C LEU A 433 0.31 1.92 -4.13
N GLU A 434 -0.42 1.08 -4.87
CA GLU A 434 -1.04 -0.12 -4.33
C GLU A 434 -0.62 -1.34 -5.15
N ARG A 435 -0.18 -2.40 -4.47
CA ARG A 435 0.39 -3.60 -5.09
C ARG A 435 -0.15 -4.84 -4.39
N ALA A 436 -0.32 -5.90 -5.17
CA ALA A 436 -0.70 -7.20 -4.67
C ALA A 436 0.42 -8.20 -4.93
N VAL A 437 0.80 -8.95 -3.91
CA VAL A 437 1.87 -9.96 -3.96
C VAL A 437 1.27 -11.34 -3.67
N ALA A 438 1.58 -12.33 -4.52
CA ALA A 438 1.15 -13.71 -4.34
C ALA A 438 1.54 -14.22 -2.95
N ALA A 439 0.58 -14.80 -2.25
CA ALA A 439 0.75 -15.25 -0.88
C ALA A 439 0.33 -16.70 -0.75
N LYS A 440 1.09 -17.48 0.02
CA LYS A 440 0.83 -18.90 0.24
C LYS A 440 -0.31 -19.10 1.23
N ASP A 441 -1.31 -19.89 0.86
CA ASP A 441 -2.32 -20.41 1.78
C ASP A 441 -1.78 -21.61 2.56
N TYR A 442 -1.29 -21.35 3.79
CA TYR A 442 -0.78 -22.37 4.70
C TYR A 442 -1.82 -23.39 5.16
N THR A 443 -3.12 -23.13 4.95
CA THR A 443 -4.18 -24.08 5.27
C THR A 443 -4.41 -25.09 4.14
N ASN A 444 -3.92 -24.78 2.92
CA ASN A 444 -4.02 -25.64 1.76
C ASN A 444 -2.67 -26.34 1.47
N PRO A 445 -2.54 -27.66 1.76
CA PRO A 445 -1.31 -28.39 1.51
C PRO A 445 -0.98 -28.56 0.02
N ASN A 446 -1.92 -28.26 -0.88
CA ASN A 446 -1.70 -28.27 -2.33
C ASN A 446 -1.48 -26.86 -2.90
N ASP A 447 -1.28 -25.85 -2.05
CA ASP A 447 -0.79 -24.55 -2.49
C ASP A 447 0.74 -24.55 -2.55
N PHE A 448 1.28 -24.48 -3.76
CA PHE A 448 2.70 -24.48 -4.04
C PHE A 448 3.24 -23.08 -4.35
N THR A 449 2.46 -22.03 -4.09
CA THR A 449 2.93 -20.64 -4.16
C THR A 449 4.20 -20.49 -3.31
N PRO A 450 5.25 -19.85 -3.85
CA PRO A 450 6.47 -19.56 -3.10
C PRO A 450 6.15 -18.80 -1.80
N GLU A 451 6.84 -19.17 -0.73
CA GLU A 451 6.74 -18.45 0.54
C GLU A 451 7.50 -17.11 0.44
N ALA A 452 6.89 -16.04 0.95
CA ALA A 452 7.49 -14.72 1.06
C ALA A 452 7.22 -14.14 2.46
N THR A 453 8.16 -13.33 2.95
CA THR A 453 7.94 -12.51 4.14
C THR A 453 7.37 -11.14 3.79
N VAL A 454 6.95 -10.36 4.78
CA VAL A 454 6.54 -8.96 4.61
C VAL A 454 7.66 -8.16 3.94
N GLY A 455 8.92 -8.30 4.38
CA GLY A 455 10.06 -7.61 3.80
C GLY A 455 10.36 -8.03 2.35
N ASP A 456 10.25 -9.33 2.03
CA ASP A 456 10.39 -9.80 0.65
C ASP A 456 9.26 -9.24 -0.24
N ALA A 457 8.03 -9.25 0.27
CA ALA A 457 6.87 -8.73 -0.45
C ALA A 457 6.99 -7.24 -0.72
N ILE A 458 7.41 -6.42 0.26
CA ILE A 458 7.67 -4.98 0.09
C ILE A 458 8.75 -4.73 -0.97
N TYR A 459 9.86 -5.48 -0.88
CA TYR A 459 10.95 -5.38 -1.86
C TYR A 459 10.47 -5.65 -3.29
N LEU A 460 9.68 -6.72 -3.47
CA LEU A 460 9.14 -7.11 -4.78
C LEU A 460 8.05 -6.15 -5.27
N ALA A 461 7.08 -5.83 -4.42
CA ALA A 461 5.90 -5.04 -4.74
C ALA A 461 6.23 -3.70 -5.38
N PHE A 462 7.24 -3.01 -4.87
CA PHE A 462 7.56 -1.65 -5.30
C PHE A 462 8.81 -1.59 -6.20
N GLY A 463 9.36 -2.74 -6.61
CA GLY A 463 10.59 -2.80 -7.40
C GLY A 463 11.75 -2.08 -6.71
N ALA A 464 11.82 -2.23 -5.38
CA ALA A 464 12.77 -1.54 -4.54
C ALA A 464 14.21 -2.01 -4.76
N THR A 465 15.18 -1.26 -4.26
CA THR A 465 16.60 -1.64 -4.25
C THR A 465 17.05 -2.01 -2.85
N LYS A 466 18.07 -2.87 -2.76
CA LYS A 466 18.73 -3.19 -1.49
C LYS A 466 20.12 -2.56 -1.44
N GLU A 467 20.38 -1.75 -0.42
CA GLU A 467 21.71 -1.21 -0.10
C GLU A 467 22.05 -1.64 1.33
N ASP A 468 23.17 -2.32 1.53
CA ASP A 468 23.56 -2.89 2.84
C ASP A 468 22.44 -3.73 3.52
N ASN A 469 21.63 -4.43 2.71
CA ASN A 469 20.43 -5.20 3.07
C ASN A 469 19.20 -4.37 3.50
N LEU A 470 19.26 -3.05 3.46
CA LEU A 470 18.13 -2.16 3.70
C LEU A 470 17.38 -1.85 2.41
N ILE A 471 16.06 -1.71 2.53
CA ILE A 471 15.15 -1.58 1.38
C ILE A 471 14.88 -0.10 1.10
N TYR A 472 15.08 0.32 -0.15
CA TYR A 472 14.87 1.70 -0.59
C TYR A 472 13.96 1.76 -1.83
N TYR A 473 13.08 2.74 -1.86
CA TYR A 473 12.27 3.09 -3.02
C TYR A 473 12.63 4.49 -3.50
N LYS A 474 13.27 4.62 -4.68
CA LYS A 474 13.72 5.90 -5.25
C LYS A 474 14.47 6.78 -4.23
N ASP A 475 15.46 6.20 -3.54
CA ASP A 475 16.24 6.82 -2.47
C ASP A 475 15.48 7.05 -1.13
N THR A 476 14.19 6.78 -1.06
CA THR A 476 13.41 6.82 0.19
C THR A 476 13.56 5.49 0.94
N PRO A 477 14.01 5.50 2.21
CA PRO A 477 14.09 4.29 3.01
C PRO A 477 12.68 3.75 3.31
N ILE A 478 12.50 2.45 3.08
CA ILE A 478 11.25 1.71 3.34
C ILE A 478 11.53 0.41 4.08
N TYR A 479 12.55 0.39 4.92
CA TYR A 479 12.83 -0.69 5.86
C TYR A 479 12.13 -0.45 7.19
N GLU A 480 12.00 -1.50 8.00
CA GLU A 480 11.13 -1.56 9.17
C GLU A 480 11.30 -0.40 10.16
N SER A 481 12.54 -0.02 10.49
CA SER A 481 12.81 1.05 11.45
C SER A 481 12.61 2.47 10.89
N ALA A 482 12.50 2.63 9.57
CA ALA A 482 12.36 3.94 8.93
C ALA A 482 10.90 4.37 8.69
N VAL A 483 9.93 3.46 8.74
CA VAL A 483 8.54 3.72 8.33
C VAL A 483 7.54 3.42 9.44
N GLU A 484 6.33 3.95 9.26
CA GLU A 484 5.16 3.56 10.03
C GLU A 484 4.36 2.52 9.24
N LEU A 485 3.95 1.45 9.90
CA LEU A 485 3.07 0.44 9.31
C LEU A 485 1.66 0.58 9.86
N VAL A 486 0.65 0.38 9.02
CA VAL A 486 -0.75 0.38 9.43
C VAL A 486 -1.45 -0.85 8.87
N TYR A 487 -2.18 -1.56 9.73
CA TYR A 487 -2.81 -2.84 9.41
C TYR A 487 -4.31 -2.80 9.67
N ASP A 488 -5.05 -3.67 8.99
CA ASP A 488 -6.35 -4.09 9.51
C ASP A 488 -6.19 -5.04 10.72
N GLU A 489 -7.28 -5.22 11.47
CA GLU A 489 -7.30 -6.03 12.69
C GLU A 489 -6.88 -7.50 12.46
N ASN A 490 -7.30 -8.09 11.34
CA ASN A 490 -7.00 -9.49 11.02
C ASN A 490 -5.50 -9.68 10.74
N THR A 491 -4.92 -8.78 9.95
CA THR A 491 -3.50 -8.77 9.61
C THR A 491 -2.64 -8.53 10.85
N ALA A 492 -3.02 -7.57 11.69
CA ALA A 492 -2.37 -7.31 12.97
C ALA A 492 -2.35 -8.55 13.87
N SER A 493 -3.51 -9.21 14.03
CA SER A 493 -3.65 -10.43 14.83
C SER A 493 -2.78 -11.58 14.30
N ASP A 494 -2.77 -11.80 12.98
CA ASP A 494 -1.97 -12.83 12.33
C ASP A 494 -0.46 -12.56 12.46
N ILE A 495 -0.02 -11.31 12.32
CA ILE A 495 1.40 -10.93 12.49
C ILE A 495 1.81 -11.09 13.96
N GLN A 496 0.97 -10.67 14.89
CA GLN A 496 1.24 -10.83 16.31
C GLN A 496 1.37 -12.31 16.71
N GLU A 497 0.49 -13.19 16.21
CA GLU A 497 0.61 -14.64 16.43
C GLU A 497 1.93 -15.20 15.89
N GLN A 498 2.39 -14.73 14.72
CA GLN A 498 3.67 -15.15 14.16
C GLN A 498 4.86 -14.66 15.00
N LEU A 499 4.83 -13.41 15.46
CA LEU A 499 5.86 -12.81 16.32
C LEU A 499 5.98 -13.55 17.67
N ASP A 500 4.84 -13.93 18.26
CA ASP A 500 4.79 -14.68 19.52
C ASP A 500 5.42 -16.09 19.40
N ASN A 501 5.37 -16.65 18.19
CA ASN A 501 5.88 -17.98 17.88
C ASN A 501 7.26 -17.98 17.20
N SER A 502 7.86 -16.80 16.97
CA SER A 502 9.15 -16.63 16.31
C SER A 502 10.26 -16.26 17.29
N ASP A 503 11.49 -16.69 16.97
CA ASP A 503 12.69 -16.17 17.63
C ASP A 503 13.03 -14.74 17.15
N SER A 504 12.53 -14.36 15.97
CA SER A 504 12.66 -13.01 15.42
C SER A 504 11.60 -12.06 15.97
N LYS A 505 11.98 -10.79 16.06
CA LYS A 505 11.13 -9.69 16.51
C LYS A 505 10.82 -8.68 15.40
N SER A 506 11.22 -8.99 14.17
CA SER A 506 11.01 -8.16 13.00
C SER A 506 9.70 -8.54 12.31
N VAL A 507 8.82 -7.55 12.10
CA VAL A 507 7.62 -7.72 11.26
C VAL A 507 8.01 -8.10 9.83
N TYR A 508 9.13 -7.57 9.32
CA TYR A 508 9.60 -7.83 7.96
C TYR A 508 10.01 -9.29 7.73
N GLU A 509 10.24 -10.06 8.80
CA GLU A 509 10.52 -11.49 8.73
C GLU A 509 9.26 -12.37 8.85
N MET A 510 8.08 -11.78 9.11
CA MET A 510 6.82 -12.51 9.21
C MET A 510 6.30 -12.90 7.83
N LYS A 511 5.63 -14.05 7.73
CA LYS A 511 5.14 -14.60 6.46
C LYS A 511 3.83 -13.93 6.07
N ILE A 512 3.70 -13.64 4.77
CA ILE A 512 2.47 -13.09 4.21
C ILE A 512 1.45 -14.20 3.93
N LYS A 513 0.16 -13.89 4.10
CA LYS A 513 -0.98 -14.77 3.80
C LYS A 513 -1.97 -14.06 2.88
N PRO A 514 -2.76 -14.79 2.06
CA PRO A 514 -3.83 -14.19 1.28
C PRO A 514 -4.79 -13.37 2.15
N GLY A 515 -5.18 -12.19 1.68
CA GLY A 515 -6.10 -11.28 2.38
C GLY A 515 -5.46 -10.35 3.41
N MET A 516 -4.14 -10.41 3.65
CA MET A 516 -3.45 -9.42 4.48
C MET A 516 -3.43 -8.04 3.82
N ASN A 517 -3.58 -6.99 4.61
CA ASN A 517 -3.59 -5.59 4.16
C ASN A 517 -2.61 -4.75 5.00
N ILE A 518 -1.62 -4.14 4.34
CA ILE A 518 -0.56 -3.38 4.99
C ILE A 518 -0.35 -2.05 4.27
N LEU A 519 -0.52 -0.94 4.99
CA LEU A 519 -0.10 0.40 4.56
C LEU A 519 1.28 0.70 5.13
N ILE A 520 2.17 1.20 4.28
CA ILE A 520 3.52 1.64 4.60
C ILE A 520 3.54 3.16 4.42
N LYS A 521 3.64 3.89 5.53
CA LYS A 521 3.65 5.35 5.54
C LYS A 521 5.07 5.84 5.78
N CYS A 522 5.65 6.48 4.78
CA CYS A 522 6.98 7.08 4.91
C CYS A 522 6.93 8.34 5.78
N PRO A 523 8.01 8.61 6.53
CA PRO A 523 8.10 9.81 7.35
C PRO A 523 8.31 11.07 6.50
N GLU A 524 7.83 12.21 6.99
CA GLU A 524 8.11 13.54 6.41
C GLU A 524 9.58 13.94 6.61
N ILE A 525 10.18 13.44 7.68
CA ILE A 525 11.58 13.67 8.01
C ILE A 525 12.14 12.44 8.73
N PHE A 526 13.34 12.02 8.32
CA PHE A 526 14.02 10.84 8.84
C PHE A 526 15.52 11.10 9.01
N ASP A 527 16.09 10.62 10.10
CA ASP A 527 17.51 10.76 10.44
C ASP A 527 18.05 9.42 10.95
N ASP A 528 18.81 8.75 10.08
CA ASP A 528 19.47 7.46 10.30
C ASP A 528 20.87 7.58 10.93
N ALA A 529 21.28 8.82 11.28
CA ALA A 529 22.57 9.14 11.88
C ALA A 529 23.84 8.70 11.12
N ASN A 530 23.71 8.15 9.90
CA ASN A 530 24.79 7.58 9.10
C ASN A 530 25.53 8.62 8.23
N GLY A 531 24.97 9.84 8.13
CA GLY A 531 25.55 10.97 7.41
C GLY A 531 26.57 11.81 8.22
N ALA A 532 27.26 12.72 7.53
CA ALA A 532 27.99 13.79 8.22
C ALA A 532 27.01 14.68 9.00
N SER A 533 27.34 15.11 10.22
CA SER A 533 26.46 15.90 11.10
C SER A 533 25.94 17.23 10.53
N SER A 534 26.42 17.67 9.36
CA SER A 534 25.89 18.83 8.63
C SER A 534 24.68 18.49 7.74
N ASN A 535 24.38 17.20 7.55
CA ASN A 535 23.34 16.70 6.65
C ASN A 535 22.24 15.94 7.40
N SER A 536 22.27 15.91 8.74
CA SER A 536 21.24 15.28 9.55
C SER A 536 19.94 16.09 9.47
N ALA A 537 18.82 15.38 9.43
CA ALA A 537 17.51 16.00 9.34
C ALA A 537 17.18 16.81 10.62
N PHE A 538 17.76 16.40 11.74
CA PHE A 538 17.72 17.13 13.00
C PHE A 538 19.07 17.78 13.30
N SER A 539 19.03 19.03 13.77
CA SER A 539 20.19 19.73 14.31
C SER A 539 20.29 19.45 15.81
N TRP A 540 21.10 18.44 16.15
CA TRP A 540 21.28 17.94 17.51
C TRP A 540 22.28 18.76 18.34
N THR A 541 22.01 18.88 19.65
CA THR A 541 22.92 19.45 20.66
C THR A 541 23.15 18.48 21.82
N HIS A 542 24.34 18.52 22.42
CA HIS A 542 24.74 17.60 23.50
C HIS A 542 24.71 16.10 23.14
N VAL A 543 24.88 15.78 21.86
CA VAL A 543 25.06 14.40 21.37
C VAL A 543 26.51 14.08 21.08
N THR A 544 26.85 12.79 21.17
CA THR A 544 28.04 12.21 20.54
C THR A 544 27.59 11.46 19.30
N THR A 545 28.21 11.74 18.15
CA THR A 545 27.91 11.08 16.87
C THR A 545 28.82 9.86 16.65
N GLY A 546 28.51 9.01 15.66
CA GLY A 546 29.33 7.85 15.31
C GLY A 546 29.31 6.77 16.41
N GLN A 547 28.21 6.70 17.16
CA GLN A 547 27.99 5.68 18.19
C GLN A 547 27.36 4.44 17.57
N ALA A 548 27.06 3.41 18.36
CA ALA A 548 26.35 2.26 17.83
C ALA A 548 24.94 2.67 17.40
N GLY A 549 24.57 2.35 16.15
CA GLY A 549 23.22 2.49 15.61
C GLY A 549 22.43 1.17 15.59
N VAL A 550 21.18 1.23 15.14
CA VAL A 550 20.40 0.02 14.78
C VAL A 550 21.06 -0.58 13.54
N GLU A 551 21.23 0.24 12.51
CA GLU A 551 22.04 -0.06 11.33
C GLU A 551 23.21 0.91 11.20
N GLY A 552 24.41 0.44 11.55
CA GLY A 552 25.63 1.23 11.40
C GLY A 552 25.87 2.16 12.58
N THR A 553 25.75 3.48 12.37
CA THR A 553 26.14 4.49 13.35
C THR A 553 24.96 5.32 13.85
N GLY A 554 24.85 5.47 15.16
CA GLY A 554 23.83 6.26 15.84
C GLY A 554 24.39 7.43 16.65
N TYR A 555 23.52 7.97 17.49
CA TYR A 555 23.83 9.02 18.47
C TYR A 555 23.92 8.46 19.89
N SER A 556 24.58 9.19 20.79
CA SER A 556 24.41 8.98 22.24
C SER A 556 24.36 10.28 23.02
N VAL A 557 23.67 10.24 24.16
CA VAL A 557 23.62 11.33 25.14
C VAL A 557 24.08 10.81 26.51
N ASN A 558 24.97 11.58 27.15
CA ASN A 558 25.53 11.25 28.45
C ASN A 558 24.47 11.43 29.57
N SER A 559 24.59 10.62 30.62
CA SER A 559 23.71 10.51 31.78
C SER A 559 23.32 11.78 32.53
N THR A 560 24.00 12.90 32.29
CA THR A 560 23.73 14.18 32.99
C THR A 560 23.22 15.28 32.05
N SER A 561 23.05 14.97 30.76
CA SER A 561 22.69 15.94 29.73
C SER A 561 21.33 15.61 29.13
N THR A 562 20.62 16.67 28.71
CA THR A 562 19.47 16.56 27.82
C THR A 562 19.96 16.88 26.41
N THR A 563 19.63 16.01 25.46
CA THR A 563 19.86 16.29 24.04
C THR A 563 18.62 16.93 23.44
N TYR A 564 18.83 17.85 22.51
CA TYR A 564 17.78 18.55 21.78
C TYR A 564 18.06 18.47 20.28
N GLY A 565 17.10 17.96 19.51
CA GLY A 565 17.13 17.90 18.05
C GLY A 565 16.12 18.88 17.50
N THR A 566 16.59 19.95 16.86
CA THR A 566 15.70 20.91 16.18
C THR A 566 15.49 20.51 14.73
N TRP A 567 14.29 20.68 14.20
CA TRP A 567 13.95 20.36 12.81
C TRP A 567 13.53 21.58 12.01
N ASN A 568 13.50 21.44 10.69
CA ASN A 568 12.93 22.43 9.77
C ASN A 568 11.69 21.91 9.03
N LEU A 569 10.98 20.96 9.63
CA LEU A 569 9.68 20.47 9.16
C LEU A 569 8.60 21.57 9.29
N ASN A 570 7.80 21.72 8.24
CA ASN A 570 6.60 22.56 8.24
C ASN A 570 5.42 21.67 8.62
N LEU A 571 5.05 21.68 9.90
CA LEU A 571 3.86 20.97 10.35
C LEU A 571 2.61 21.70 9.86
N GLU A 572 1.57 20.93 9.58
CA GLU A 572 0.22 21.39 9.28
C GLU A 572 -0.58 21.47 10.57
N GLN A 573 -1.46 22.47 10.65
CA GLN A 573 -2.34 22.63 11.81
C GLN A 573 -3.33 21.46 11.88
N ASP A 574 -3.80 21.12 13.08
CA ASP A 574 -4.87 20.13 13.31
C ASP A 574 -4.57 18.73 12.73
N THR A 575 -3.30 18.43 12.48
CA THR A 575 -2.83 17.21 11.85
C THR A 575 -2.12 16.32 12.86
N ARG A 576 -2.42 15.02 12.89
CA ARG A 576 -1.75 14.06 13.76
C ARG A 576 -0.36 13.70 13.20
N TYR A 577 0.63 13.58 14.07
CA TYR A 577 1.98 13.14 13.72
C TYR A 577 2.45 12.09 14.73
N ILE A 578 3.27 11.15 14.26
CA ILE A 578 4.02 10.23 15.11
C ILE A 578 5.48 10.62 15.06
N LEU A 579 6.08 10.82 16.24
CA LEU A 579 7.52 10.76 16.44
C LEU A 579 7.90 9.33 16.83
N SER A 580 8.79 8.71 16.05
CA SER A 580 9.37 7.40 16.38
C SER A 580 10.90 7.51 16.48
N MET A 581 11.49 6.68 17.33
CA MET A 581 12.94 6.49 17.41
C MET A 581 13.31 5.15 18.02
N TYR A 582 14.47 4.61 17.67
CA TYR A 582 15.05 3.47 18.35
C TYR A 582 15.98 3.94 19.45
N VAL A 583 15.86 3.33 20.63
CA VAL A 583 16.62 3.70 21.82
C VAL A 583 17.12 2.46 22.55
N LYS A 584 18.29 2.60 23.20
CA LYS A 584 18.80 1.63 24.17
C LYS A 584 19.72 2.30 25.18
N THR A 585 20.08 1.59 26.24
CA THR A 585 21.06 2.01 27.25
C THR A 585 22.34 1.20 27.18
N SER A 586 23.30 1.53 28.04
CA SER A 586 24.60 0.84 28.10
C SER A 586 24.59 -0.52 28.80
N ASP A 587 23.56 -0.84 29.59
CA ASP A 587 23.53 -2.03 30.42
C ASP A 587 22.14 -2.68 30.52
N ASN A 588 22.10 -3.94 30.96
CA ASN A 588 20.88 -4.76 30.94
C ASN A 588 19.81 -4.32 31.96
N ASN A 589 20.07 -3.32 32.82
CA ASN A 589 19.05 -2.88 33.76
C ASN A 589 17.99 -2.04 33.03
N GLU A 590 16.77 -2.08 33.56
CA GLU A 590 15.72 -1.18 33.13
C GLU A 590 16.03 0.24 33.60
N HIS A 591 15.97 1.17 32.66
CA HIS A 591 16.23 2.58 32.84
C HIS A 591 15.06 3.42 32.40
N GLN A 592 14.85 4.55 33.06
CA GLN A 592 13.79 5.49 32.72
C GLN A 592 14.35 6.63 31.88
N ILE A 593 13.71 6.91 30.74
CA ILE A 593 14.05 8.03 29.85
C ILE A 593 12.84 8.93 29.65
N LYS A 594 13.09 10.20 29.33
CA LYS A 594 12.08 11.17 28.88
C LYS A 594 12.27 11.45 27.41
N LEU A 595 11.22 11.29 26.63
CA LEU A 595 11.11 11.82 25.29
C LEU A 595 10.11 12.97 25.31
N GLY A 596 10.35 14.02 24.55
CA GLY A 596 9.35 15.06 24.38
C GLY A 596 9.44 15.74 23.04
N VAL A 597 8.32 16.35 22.65
CA VAL A 597 8.20 17.24 21.50
C VAL A 597 7.79 18.63 21.98
N GLY A 598 8.48 19.66 21.48
CA GLY A 598 8.18 21.03 21.85
C GLY A 598 9.21 22.04 21.36
N ASN A 599 9.34 23.11 22.13
CA ASN A 599 10.29 24.19 21.88
C ASN A 599 10.83 24.70 23.22
N GLY A 600 12.13 25.02 23.29
CA GLY A 600 12.79 25.51 24.50
C GLY A 600 13.49 24.42 25.33
N ASP A 601 13.31 24.44 26.65
CA ASP A 601 13.87 23.44 27.56
C ASP A 601 12.93 22.25 27.68
N ILE A 602 13.44 21.03 27.95
CA ILE A 602 12.57 19.84 28.03
C ILE A 602 11.47 19.98 29.10
N SER A 603 11.67 20.79 30.14
CA SER A 603 10.63 21.09 31.14
C SER A 603 9.51 22.00 30.64
N THR A 604 9.69 22.65 29.49
CA THR A 604 8.73 23.54 28.83
C THR A 604 8.23 22.97 27.50
N TYR A 605 8.63 21.74 27.17
CA TYR A 605 8.11 21.05 25.99
C TYR A 605 6.62 20.81 26.13
N THR A 606 5.92 20.85 25.01
CA THR A 606 4.46 20.79 24.97
C THR A 606 3.96 19.42 25.36
N LEU A 607 4.66 18.37 24.94
CA LEU A 607 4.30 17.00 25.26
C LEU A 607 5.56 16.22 25.66
N ILE A 608 5.47 15.44 26.74
CA ILE A 608 6.58 14.69 27.34
C ILE A 608 6.05 13.34 27.81
N GLN A 609 6.72 12.26 27.43
CA GLN A 609 6.41 10.91 27.88
C GLN A 609 7.67 10.22 28.45
N ASN A 610 7.44 9.35 29.44
CA ASN A 610 8.51 8.55 30.04
C ASN A 610 8.45 7.13 29.49
N TYR A 611 9.62 6.56 29.21
CA TYR A 611 9.76 5.19 28.70
C TYR A 611 10.72 4.38 29.56
N THR A 612 10.47 3.08 29.64
CA THR A 612 11.37 2.11 30.27
C THR A 612 12.17 1.40 29.19
N VAL A 613 13.50 1.49 29.25
CA VAL A 613 14.40 0.94 28.23
C VAL A 613 15.57 0.17 28.83
N ASN A 614 16.17 -0.75 28.08
CA ASN A 614 17.35 -1.52 28.49
C ASN A 614 18.44 -1.47 27.39
N ASN A 615 19.43 -2.37 27.40
CA ASN A 615 20.53 -2.39 26.43
C ASN A 615 20.21 -3.03 25.07
N GLU A 616 18.98 -3.44 24.84
CA GLU A 616 18.50 -3.87 23.53
C GLU A 616 17.82 -2.69 22.82
N TRP A 617 17.89 -2.68 21.50
CA TRP A 617 17.22 -1.65 20.71
C TRP A 617 15.71 -1.82 20.83
N GLN A 618 15.03 -0.76 21.24
CA GLN A 618 13.58 -0.71 21.38
C GLN A 618 13.05 0.50 20.63
N ARG A 619 12.01 0.29 19.84
CA ARG A 619 11.28 1.39 19.22
C ARG A 619 10.39 2.05 20.27
N ILE A 620 10.49 3.37 20.39
CA ILE A 620 9.57 4.19 21.16
C ILE A 620 8.84 5.13 20.22
N GLU A 621 7.54 5.26 20.44
CA GLU A 621 6.65 6.05 19.60
C GLU A 621 5.79 6.97 20.43
N PHE A 622 5.46 8.09 19.82
CA PHE A 622 4.79 9.18 20.48
C PHE A 622 3.96 9.98 19.49
N GLU A 623 2.66 10.02 19.71
CA GLU A 623 1.75 10.82 18.90
C GLU A 623 1.69 12.27 19.41
N PHE A 624 1.64 13.23 18.50
CA PHE A 624 1.38 14.63 18.82
C PHE A 624 0.55 15.32 17.72
N ASN A 625 -0.25 16.31 18.11
CA ASN A 625 -1.02 17.15 17.20
C ASN A 625 -0.71 18.64 17.49
N PRO A 626 -0.24 19.42 16.51
CA PRO A 626 -0.05 20.86 16.65
C PRO A 626 -1.40 21.59 16.45
N ALA A 627 -2.34 21.36 17.38
CA ALA A 627 -3.73 21.80 17.30
C ALA A 627 -3.92 23.29 16.92
N ILE A 628 -3.22 24.22 17.58
CA ILE A 628 -3.47 25.68 17.37
C ILE A 628 -2.18 26.53 17.27
N ASP A 629 -1.05 26.05 17.82
CA ASP A 629 0.21 26.81 17.81
C ASP A 629 1.40 25.95 17.39
N ILE A 630 1.56 25.83 16.07
CA ILE A 630 2.68 25.16 15.41
C ILE A 630 4.05 25.72 15.85
N SER A 631 4.10 26.96 16.36
CA SER A 631 5.36 27.57 16.83
C SER A 631 5.92 26.90 18.09
N LYS A 632 5.09 26.14 18.81
CA LYS A 632 5.49 25.34 19.98
C LYS A 632 6.16 24.02 19.62
N PHE A 633 6.03 23.54 18.38
CA PHE A 633 6.55 22.25 17.93
C PHE A 633 7.76 22.46 17.00
N LYS A 634 8.97 22.54 17.56
CA LYS A 634 10.20 22.87 16.81
C LYS A 634 11.37 21.93 17.06
N GLY A 635 11.22 20.99 17.99
CA GLY A 635 12.27 20.05 18.31
C GLY A 635 11.80 18.88 19.15
N VAL A 636 12.66 17.87 19.17
CA VAL A 636 12.60 16.70 20.02
C VAL A 636 13.64 16.84 21.14
N ALA A 637 13.35 16.29 22.31
CA ALA A 637 14.29 16.23 23.42
C ALA A 637 14.30 14.85 24.05
N LEU A 638 15.50 14.38 24.41
CA LEU A 638 15.71 13.08 25.03
C LEU A 638 16.60 13.24 26.27
N GLN A 639 16.20 12.66 27.39
CA GLN A 639 16.89 12.78 28.67
C GLN A 639 16.83 11.46 29.47
N SER A 640 17.95 11.09 30.10
CA SER A 640 17.97 10.00 31.10
C SER A 640 17.46 10.52 32.45
N ILE A 641 16.56 9.77 33.09
CA ILE A 641 16.04 10.11 34.44
C ILE A 641 16.99 9.61 35.53
N ASP A 642 17.62 8.45 35.32
CA ASP A 642 18.41 7.75 36.33
C ASP A 642 19.93 7.83 36.12
N GLY A 643 20.35 8.54 35.07
CA GLY A 643 21.76 8.75 34.79
C GLY A 643 22.43 7.58 34.06
N SER A 644 21.69 6.87 33.22
CA SER A 644 22.19 5.97 32.18
C SER A 644 22.63 6.75 30.93
N THR A 645 23.59 6.20 30.17
CA THR A 645 23.89 6.71 28.82
C THR A 645 22.86 6.13 27.86
N ILE A 646 22.25 6.99 27.04
CA ILE A 646 21.25 6.58 26.05
C ILE A 646 21.90 6.60 24.68
N TYR A 647 21.71 5.52 23.93
CA TYR A 647 22.00 5.43 22.50
C TYR A 647 20.68 5.51 21.76
N PHE A 648 20.65 6.22 20.64
CA PHE A 648 19.44 6.39 19.86
C PHE A 648 19.74 6.56 18.37
N ASP A 649 18.80 6.13 17.54
CA ASP A 649 18.92 6.06 16.09
C ASP A 649 17.54 6.06 15.40
N ASP A 650 17.52 6.15 14.07
CA ASP A 650 16.32 6.09 13.21
C ASP A 650 15.18 6.98 13.71
N ILE A 651 15.45 8.28 13.79
CA ILE A 651 14.48 9.26 14.27
C ILE A 651 13.59 9.68 13.12
N ALA A 652 12.29 9.43 13.24
CA ALA A 652 11.31 9.74 12.20
C ALA A 652 10.17 10.60 12.74
N ILE A 653 9.67 11.53 11.92
CA ILE A 653 8.35 12.15 12.13
C ILE A 653 7.47 11.82 10.94
N THR A 654 6.42 11.05 11.20
CA THR A 654 5.46 10.58 10.19
C THR A 654 4.17 11.38 10.30
N LYS A 655 3.74 11.97 9.19
CA LYS A 655 2.42 12.62 9.09
C LYS A 655 1.34 11.54 9.04
N LEU A 656 0.43 11.60 10.00
CA LEU A 656 -0.87 10.94 9.92
C LEU A 656 -1.89 11.97 9.41
N ASN A 657 -3.07 11.49 9.00
CA ASN A 657 -4.11 12.38 8.52
C ASN A 657 -4.92 12.98 9.70
N PRO A 658 -5.58 14.15 9.54
CA PRO A 658 -6.37 14.76 10.61
C PRO A 658 -7.50 13.80 11.05
N GLN A 659 -7.80 13.65 12.33
CA GLN A 659 -8.72 14.53 13.05
C GLN A 659 -8.64 14.33 14.57
N ILE A 660 -9.11 15.35 15.29
CA ILE A 660 -9.72 15.20 16.62
C ILE A 660 -11.23 14.99 16.38
N THR A 661 -11.77 13.86 16.81
CA THR A 661 -13.21 13.53 16.74
C THR A 661 -13.92 13.87 18.05
N GLU A 662 -15.26 13.97 18.04
CA GLU A 662 -16.03 14.11 19.30
C GLU A 662 -15.69 13.00 20.30
N GLU A 663 -15.55 11.77 19.82
CA GLU A 663 -15.20 10.60 20.64
C GLU A 663 -13.80 10.76 21.25
N SER A 664 -12.79 11.19 20.48
CA SER A 664 -11.44 11.44 21.01
C SER A 664 -11.41 12.57 22.05
N ILE A 665 -12.29 13.57 21.93
CA ILE A 665 -12.44 14.62 22.95
C ILE A 665 -13.09 14.05 24.22
N GLN A 666 -14.13 13.22 24.09
CA GLN A 666 -14.76 12.57 25.25
C GLN A 666 -13.79 11.65 25.97
N GLU A 667 -13.07 10.80 25.24
CA GLU A 667 -12.08 9.87 25.78
C GLU A 667 -10.93 10.60 26.48
N ALA A 668 -10.48 11.71 25.91
CA ALA A 668 -9.41 12.49 26.51
C ALA A 668 -9.82 13.11 27.86
N HIS A 669 -11.11 13.42 28.08
CA HIS A 669 -11.57 14.15 29.26
C HIS A 669 -12.15 13.22 30.34
N THR A 670 -11.42 13.06 31.44
CA THR A 670 -11.89 12.31 32.62
C THR A 670 -12.16 13.23 33.81
N VAL A 671 -13.36 13.18 34.38
CA VAL A 671 -13.70 13.94 35.61
C VAL A 671 -12.92 13.40 36.81
N GLN A 672 -12.07 14.23 37.42
CA GLN A 672 -11.32 13.87 38.63
C GLN A 672 -12.10 14.21 39.89
N SER A 673 -12.59 15.46 40.00
CA SER A 673 -13.34 15.91 41.17
C SER A 673 -14.13 17.18 40.87
N TRP A 674 -15.17 17.41 41.67
CA TRP A 674 -15.93 18.66 41.68
C TRP A 674 -15.43 19.58 42.80
N ASN A 675 -15.36 20.88 42.53
CA ASN A 675 -14.90 21.88 43.49
C ASN A 675 -16.07 22.37 44.37
N GLU A 676 -16.30 21.68 45.48
CA GLU A 676 -17.32 22.02 46.48
C GLU A 676 -16.82 23.05 47.50
N VAL A 677 -17.51 24.20 47.58
CA VAL A 677 -17.17 25.29 48.52
C VAL A 677 -18.29 25.49 49.53
N PRO A 678 -18.02 25.50 50.85
CA PRO A 678 -19.05 25.71 51.86
C PRO A 678 -19.73 27.08 51.73
N TYR A 679 -21.06 27.12 51.71
CA TYR A 679 -21.83 28.34 51.75
C TYR A 679 -22.02 28.78 53.21
N TYR A 680 -21.43 29.92 53.57
CA TYR A 680 -21.43 30.40 54.96
C TYR A 680 -22.87 30.65 55.45
N ASP A 681 -23.20 30.11 56.62
CA ASP A 681 -24.45 30.23 57.39
C ASP A 681 -25.65 29.29 57.09
N THR A 682 -25.61 28.39 56.09
CA THR A 682 -26.73 27.44 55.84
C THR A 682 -26.40 25.96 56.01
N GLY A 683 -25.11 25.59 55.98
CA GLY A 683 -24.68 24.18 55.95
C GLY A 683 -24.74 23.55 54.56
N ASP A 684 -25.08 24.33 53.53
CA ASP A 684 -24.99 23.94 52.12
C ASP A 684 -23.59 24.22 51.55
N TYR A 685 -23.33 23.71 50.35
CA TYR A 685 -22.14 24.00 49.57
C TYR A 685 -22.55 24.49 48.17
N THR A 686 -21.66 25.18 47.48
CA THR A 686 -21.77 25.53 46.06
C THR A 686 -20.72 24.77 45.25
N LEU A 687 -21.06 24.45 44.01
CA LEU A 687 -20.15 23.93 43.01
C LEU A 687 -19.50 25.11 42.29
N ASN A 688 -18.22 25.29 42.51
CA ASN A 688 -17.46 26.41 41.93
C ASN A 688 -16.63 25.99 40.71
N GLY A 689 -16.63 24.71 40.35
CA GLY A 689 -15.91 24.21 39.17
C GLY A 689 -15.79 22.69 39.12
N VAL A 690 -15.16 22.19 38.07
CA VAL A 690 -14.78 20.78 37.90
C VAL A 690 -13.30 20.69 37.53
N PHE A 691 -12.61 19.68 38.07
CA PHE A 691 -11.26 19.30 37.68
C PHE A 691 -11.36 18.13 36.69
N LEU A 692 -10.90 18.36 35.47
CA LEU A 692 -10.82 17.37 34.39
C LEU A 692 -9.37 16.96 34.22
N HIS A 693 -9.08 15.67 34.17
CA HIS A 693 -7.84 15.16 33.64
C HIS A 693 -7.98 15.04 32.12
N VAL A 694 -7.03 15.57 31.36
CA VAL A 694 -7.11 15.62 29.89
C VAL A 694 -5.87 14.98 29.28
N GLU A 695 -6.02 13.79 28.69
CA GLU A 695 -4.94 13.00 28.08
C GLU A 695 -5.44 12.22 26.84
N PRO A 696 -4.89 12.42 25.63
CA PRO A 696 -3.75 13.28 25.28
C PRO A 696 -4.06 14.79 25.35
N ASP A 697 -3.06 15.64 25.09
CA ASP A 697 -3.11 17.10 25.29
C ASP A 697 -4.04 17.81 24.29
N ILE A 698 -5.36 17.66 24.43
CA ILE A 698 -6.34 18.37 23.58
C ILE A 698 -6.61 19.74 24.18
N VAL A 699 -6.50 20.80 23.37
CA VAL A 699 -6.75 22.19 23.80
C VAL A 699 -8.17 22.59 23.39
N CYS A 700 -9.05 22.71 24.37
CA CYS A 700 -10.44 23.12 24.18
C CYS A 700 -10.76 24.39 24.95
N ASP A 701 -11.65 25.21 24.41
CA ASP A 701 -12.44 26.15 25.20
C ASP A 701 -13.54 25.37 25.96
N TYR A 702 -14.17 25.98 26.96
CA TYR A 702 -15.22 25.30 27.73
C TYR A 702 -16.50 26.11 27.72
N LYS A 703 -17.61 25.43 27.39
CA LYS A 703 -18.96 25.96 27.47
C LYS A 703 -19.66 25.37 28.69
N LEU A 704 -20.35 26.21 29.44
CA LEU A 704 -21.11 25.82 30.62
C LEU A 704 -22.61 25.97 30.36
N VAL A 705 -23.37 24.92 30.66
CA VAL A 705 -24.84 24.95 30.67
C VAL A 705 -25.31 24.58 32.07
N ALA A 706 -26.15 25.42 32.67
CA ALA A 706 -26.71 25.20 34.00
C ALA A 706 -28.23 25.36 33.98
N ASN A 707 -28.97 24.37 34.49
CA ASN A 707 -30.44 24.28 34.39
C ASN A 707 -30.97 24.50 32.96
N ASP A 708 -30.32 23.89 31.97
CA ASP A 708 -30.63 24.05 30.54
C ASP A 708 -30.47 25.50 30.01
N GLU A 709 -29.87 26.42 30.78
CA GLU A 709 -29.51 27.76 30.33
C GLU A 709 -28.01 27.84 29.99
N ASP A 710 -27.71 28.48 28.85
CA ASP A 710 -26.34 28.67 28.36
C ASP A 710 -25.66 29.81 29.13
N GLU A 711 -24.67 29.47 29.95
CA GLU A 711 -23.89 30.43 30.76
C GLU A 711 -22.69 31.00 29.99
N GLY A 712 -22.50 30.59 28.74
CA GLY A 712 -21.47 31.06 27.83
C GLY A 712 -20.25 30.14 27.73
N THR A 713 -19.24 30.61 27.00
CA THR A 713 -17.99 29.90 26.72
C THR A 713 -16.80 30.71 27.24
N GLN A 714 -15.86 30.07 27.94
CA GLN A 714 -14.61 30.67 28.38
C GLN A 714 -13.41 29.99 27.69
N PRO A 715 -12.30 30.73 27.50
CA PRO A 715 -11.07 30.17 26.96
C PRO A 715 -10.54 28.99 27.80
N GLY A 716 -9.86 28.05 27.14
CA GLY A 716 -9.22 26.91 27.80
C GLY A 716 -8.31 27.30 28.97
N TYR A 717 -8.38 26.52 30.05
CA TYR A 717 -7.62 26.77 31.28
C TYR A 717 -6.23 26.13 31.24
N PRO A 718 -5.20 26.76 31.85
CA PRO A 718 -3.86 26.17 31.91
C PRO A 718 -3.87 24.88 32.74
N ARG A 719 -3.23 23.84 32.21
CA ARG A 719 -3.04 22.54 32.89
C ARG A 719 -2.05 22.64 34.06
N ASP A 720 -2.31 21.85 35.10
CA ASP A 720 -1.33 21.59 36.15
C ASP A 720 -0.31 20.52 35.72
N THR A 721 0.69 20.27 36.57
CA THR A 721 1.77 19.30 36.29
C THR A 721 1.32 17.84 36.22
N ASN A 722 0.05 17.56 36.53
CA ASN A 722 -0.55 16.23 36.51
C ASN A 722 -1.58 16.11 35.37
N GLY A 723 -1.60 17.05 34.41
CA GLY A 723 -2.52 17.03 33.27
C GLY A 723 -3.94 17.47 33.61
N ASN A 724 -4.18 18.08 34.78
CA ASN A 724 -5.53 18.51 35.16
C ASN A 724 -5.82 19.94 34.73
N VAL A 725 -7.03 20.16 34.22
CA VAL A 725 -7.64 21.43 33.86
C VAL A 725 -8.75 21.74 34.87
N GLN A 726 -8.79 22.97 35.39
CA GLN A 726 -9.88 23.42 36.25
C GLN A 726 -10.83 24.33 35.47
N VAL A 727 -12.05 23.85 35.21
CA VAL A 727 -13.12 24.70 34.65
C VAL A 727 -13.79 25.44 35.81
N ASN A 728 -13.56 26.76 35.91
CA ASN A 728 -14.01 27.58 37.04
C ASN A 728 -15.37 28.23 36.76
N PHE A 729 -16.43 27.72 37.39
CA PHE A 729 -17.81 28.18 37.17
C PHE A 729 -18.06 29.62 37.61
N THR A 730 -17.26 30.15 38.55
CA THR A 730 -17.40 31.54 39.01
C THR A 730 -17.10 32.57 37.92
N GLU A 731 -16.39 32.16 36.85
CA GLU A 731 -16.04 33.03 35.72
C GLU A 731 -17.15 33.16 34.68
N TYR A 732 -18.17 32.30 34.74
CA TYR A 732 -19.33 32.31 33.85
C TYR A 732 -20.45 33.24 34.37
N GLY A 733 -20.21 34.00 35.44
CA GLY A 733 -21.07 35.14 35.83
C GLY A 733 -21.62 35.14 37.25
N GLY A 734 -21.09 34.36 38.21
CA GLY A 734 -21.67 34.29 39.57
C GLY A 734 -20.83 33.68 40.69
N GLU A 735 -21.47 33.40 41.82
CA GLU A 735 -20.87 32.86 43.07
C GLU A 735 -20.76 31.31 43.10
N GLY A 736 -20.84 30.66 41.93
CA GLY A 736 -20.97 29.21 41.80
C GLY A 736 -22.43 28.75 41.78
N PHE A 737 -22.67 27.45 41.56
CA PHE A 737 -24.01 26.87 41.42
C PHE A 737 -24.39 26.04 42.64
N PHE A 738 -25.68 26.01 42.99
CA PHE A 738 -26.13 25.14 44.07
C PHE A 738 -26.11 23.66 43.62
N PRO A 739 -25.91 22.68 44.52
CA PRO A 739 -25.72 21.28 44.15
C PRO A 739 -26.99 20.63 43.57
N ASN A 740 -28.14 21.29 43.74
CA ASN A 740 -29.41 20.92 43.15
C ASN A 740 -29.60 21.47 41.71
N THR A 741 -28.56 22.06 41.12
CA THR A 741 -28.53 22.55 39.73
C THR A 741 -28.02 21.44 38.82
N HIS A 742 -28.67 21.21 37.68
CA HIS A 742 -28.11 20.34 36.63
C HIS A 742 -27.04 21.13 35.87
N ILE A 743 -25.82 20.61 35.83
CA ILE A 743 -24.67 21.30 35.22
C ILE A 743 -24.06 20.39 34.16
N GLN A 744 -23.82 20.94 32.98
CA GLN A 744 -23.15 20.28 31.87
C GLN A 744 -21.97 21.14 31.42
N VAL A 745 -20.81 20.50 31.29
CA VAL A 745 -19.59 21.13 30.78
C VAL A 745 -19.29 20.51 29.44
N TYR A 746 -19.23 21.36 28.42
CA TYR A 746 -18.89 20.98 27.06
C TYR A 746 -17.50 21.48 26.72
N ALA A 747 -16.65 20.62 26.17
CA ALA A 747 -15.42 21.02 25.52
C ALA A 747 -15.77 21.57 24.14
N VAL A 748 -15.25 22.74 23.82
CA VAL A 748 -15.43 23.44 22.55
C VAL A 748 -14.10 23.39 21.82
N TYR A 749 -14.04 22.55 20.80
CA TYR A 749 -12.92 22.48 19.88
C TYR A 749 -13.30 23.22 18.59
N PRO A 750 -12.37 23.93 17.91
CA PRO A 750 -12.66 24.52 16.62
C PRO A 750 -13.25 23.47 15.66
N GLU A 751 -14.27 23.85 14.89
CA GLU A 751 -14.83 23.02 13.81
C GLU A 751 -15.68 21.81 14.25
N LEU A 752 -15.78 21.52 15.56
CA LEU A 752 -16.72 20.53 16.12
C LEU A 752 -17.89 21.17 16.88
N ASP A 753 -19.01 20.45 16.95
CA ASP A 753 -20.06 20.78 17.90
C ASP A 753 -19.55 20.63 19.35
N PRO A 754 -20.03 21.44 20.31
CA PRO A 754 -19.59 21.33 21.70
C PRO A 754 -19.82 19.91 22.27
N VAL A 755 -18.74 19.28 22.72
CA VAL A 755 -18.72 17.88 23.15
C VAL A 755 -18.91 17.80 24.66
N LEU A 756 -19.90 17.04 25.13
CA LEU A 756 -20.15 16.87 26.57
C LEU A 756 -19.01 16.09 27.24
N VAL A 757 -18.30 16.72 28.17
CA VAL A 757 -17.13 16.11 28.86
C VAL A 757 -17.32 15.95 30.36
N ALA A 758 -18.30 16.65 30.96
CA ALA A 758 -18.69 16.42 32.34
C ALA A 758 -20.16 16.78 32.59
N GLU A 759 -20.82 16.03 33.45
CA GLU A 759 -22.22 16.29 33.83
C GLU A 759 -22.40 16.07 35.35
N TRP A 760 -23.12 16.99 36.00
CA TRP A 760 -23.57 16.90 37.38
C TRP A 760 -25.09 16.88 37.43
N LEU A 761 -25.67 15.81 37.99
CA LEU A 761 -27.11 15.65 38.15
C LEU A 761 -27.53 15.89 39.61
N PRO A 762 -28.52 16.77 39.85
CA PRO A 762 -29.07 16.97 41.19
C PRO A 762 -29.92 15.76 41.61
N ASP A 763 -29.66 15.24 42.81
CA ASP A 763 -30.29 14.05 43.44
C ASP A 763 -29.80 12.65 43.03
N ASP A 764 -28.48 12.43 43.00
CA ASP A 764 -27.93 11.12 43.34
C ASP A 764 -26.65 11.27 44.16
N SER A 765 -26.74 11.02 45.47
CA SER A 765 -25.58 10.92 46.37
C SER A 765 -24.72 9.67 46.08
N SER A 766 -24.60 9.24 44.81
CA SER A 766 -23.78 8.10 44.41
C SER A 766 -23.37 7.99 42.92
N SER A 767 -23.59 8.97 42.03
CA SER A 767 -23.21 8.82 40.61
C SER A 767 -21.92 9.55 40.22
N LEU A 768 -20.77 8.93 40.49
CA LEU A 768 -19.66 8.97 39.53
C LEU A 768 -20.12 8.19 38.28
N LYS A 769 -20.52 8.90 37.23
CA LYS A 769 -20.69 8.31 35.89
C LYS A 769 -19.99 9.19 34.86
N VAL A 770 -18.76 8.81 34.56
CA VAL A 770 -18.23 8.78 33.18
C VAL A 770 -17.57 7.39 33.01
N ASN A 771 -17.77 6.78 31.83
CA ASN A 771 -17.32 5.47 31.31
C ASN A 771 -18.06 4.19 31.78
N PRO A 772 -18.52 3.31 30.85
CA PRO A 772 -17.71 2.74 29.76
C PRO A 772 -18.39 2.58 28.39
N LEU A 773 -17.70 2.91 27.28
CA LEU A 773 -17.90 2.24 26.00
C LEU A 773 -16.78 1.20 25.83
N SER A 774 -16.96 0.07 26.51
CA SER A 774 -16.45 -1.20 26.03
C SER A 774 -17.70 -1.99 25.62
N ASN A 775 -18.02 -2.02 24.33
CA ASN A 775 -19.01 -2.92 23.80
C ASN A 775 -18.38 -3.77 22.70
N GLU A 776 -18.62 -5.07 22.86
CA GLU A 776 -18.36 -6.26 22.04
C GLU A 776 -17.99 -6.10 20.57
#